data_AF-B8MBL2-F1
#
_entry.id   AF-B8MBL2-F1
#
_cell.length_a   1.000
_cell.length_b   1.000
_cell.length_c   1.000
_cell.angle_alpha   90.00
_cell.angle_beta   90.00
_cell.angle_gamma   90.00
#
_symmetry.space_group_name_H-M   'P 1'
#
loop_
_entity.id
_entity.type
_entity.pdbx_description
1 polymer ?
#
loop_
_entity_poly.entity_id
_entity_poly.type
_entity_poly.pdbx_seq_one_letter_code
_entity_poly.pdbx_strand_id
1 'polypeptide(L)'
;MIRDQRDEERGIYVAPPLTDDGIEDEDLDNPVTHVLNVETNHHGHDGTSFRMPVWLRESSSSFQWRWIPLPLRKAGRVTARWVKGPDPPHDLLFQPLFPKIQEIPVKFFDRYAPRKAHKVALLLLVYFLWLLPWFLIILKANTSGNIEDYGRPQVISCAASYWAAGNRCGLNGNECRPFDASHLAFRCPGNCKSVILQQERTVGNQTLNYQSLVVGGPEPDSSELGIYRADSFICQAAIHAGVVSDSSGGCGVLKLNGAGHSFPSSTRNGITSTGFPSTFPKSFYFLSLSDSQNSCPADPRWPLLGITAASVAIISIFTLSPGVFYFSTFSMLILHVGVVSDPPYFPSLAELFSILLSRLLPACFIAYVLYLYAARPLLQRVAHPGYQIEKSILYLTPAFIGALNNYTFALWIPLQRLTPHDLANQPGAKVALATVVSIIIVIVLSQAWLIRQAGLMPRYLKVYLSFVAILLFLLALPGLRLRIHHYILAMLLMPGTIIPTRASFIYQGLLLGLFVNGVARWGFASIIETPAALGEDPTGPGGWWGASYPNITNASVSIHLDKASPMHPIFYNNAIGSGSGSAYRGNGNITFHLWERQRMEHLGVDGISVLLNDVERWRGYLDEDRKGKFTWRRQGHRGLELVNYSDDLNLQDVDSGDESDDDMVSFTVQKDELHRRSSITEQAKDENEDEPQDLFFRFAFLKGSEAGHYGGAGVWLRDGRWIDPPPQQKRGS
;
A
#
# COMPACT_ATOMS: atom_id res chain seq x y z
N MET A 1 55.17 -81.64 -39.55
CA MET A 1 54.39 -82.01 -40.75
C MET A 1 52.98 -82.30 -40.27
N ILE A 2 51.96 -81.62 -40.83
CA ILE A 2 50.54 -82.06 -40.82
C ILE A 2 49.89 -81.95 -39.41
N ARG A 3 48.64 -81.54 -39.17
CA ARG A 3 47.51 -80.95 -39.89
C ARG A 3 46.44 -80.78 -38.79
N ASP A 4 45.58 -79.81 -39.01
CA ASP A 4 44.33 -79.51 -38.30
C ASP A 4 43.51 -80.76 -37.90
N GLN A 5 43.06 -80.83 -36.64
CA GLN A 5 41.71 -81.31 -36.31
C GLN A 5 41.30 -80.95 -34.85
N ARG A 6 40.22 -80.18 -34.80
CA ARG A 6 39.24 -79.98 -33.73
C ARG A 6 38.95 -81.25 -32.91
N ASP A 7 38.74 -81.06 -31.61
CA ASP A 7 37.58 -81.62 -30.92
C ASP A 7 37.10 -80.70 -29.80
N GLU A 8 35.78 -80.61 -29.72
CA GLU A 8 34.97 -79.76 -28.86
C GLU A 8 34.99 -80.23 -27.40
N GLU A 9 35.18 -79.31 -26.45
CA GLU A 9 34.73 -79.51 -25.08
C GLU A 9 33.69 -78.44 -24.70
N ARG A 10 32.49 -78.91 -24.40
CA ARG A 10 31.35 -78.14 -23.89
C ARG A 10 31.70 -77.57 -22.50
N GLY A 11 32.09 -76.31 -22.45
CA GLY A 11 32.12 -75.53 -21.21
C GLY A 11 30.71 -75.06 -20.84
N ILE A 12 30.10 -75.73 -19.87
CA ILE A 12 28.91 -75.25 -19.15
C ILE A 12 29.30 -73.93 -18.46
N TYR A 13 28.64 -72.84 -18.82
CA TYR A 13 28.80 -71.56 -18.14
C TYR A 13 28.13 -71.63 -16.77
N VAL A 14 28.93 -71.78 -15.72
CA VAL A 14 28.51 -71.60 -14.33
C VAL A 14 28.77 -70.14 -13.98
N ALA A 15 27.70 -69.39 -13.72
CA ALA A 15 27.82 -68.00 -13.26
C ALA A 15 28.48 -67.99 -11.86
N PRO A 16 29.46 -67.11 -11.59
CA PRO A 16 30.02 -66.98 -10.25
C PRO A 16 28.95 -66.49 -9.26
N PRO A 17 28.99 -66.93 -7.99
CA PRO A 17 28.13 -66.33 -6.97
C PRO A 17 28.51 -64.86 -6.80
N LEU A 18 27.49 -64.00 -6.79
CA LEU A 18 27.61 -62.58 -6.42
C LEU A 18 28.14 -62.50 -4.99
N THR A 19 29.41 -62.12 -4.84
CA THR A 19 29.94 -61.66 -3.56
C THR A 19 29.48 -60.24 -3.33
N ASP A 20 28.70 -60.08 -2.27
CA ASP A 20 28.22 -58.82 -1.70
C ASP A 20 29.36 -58.19 -0.89
N ASP A 21 30.29 -57.54 -1.59
CA ASP A 21 31.29 -56.69 -0.95
C ASP A 21 30.86 -55.24 -1.13
N GLY A 22 30.39 -54.65 -0.03
CA GLY A 22 29.82 -53.31 0.03
C GLY A 22 30.76 -52.25 -0.51
N ILE A 23 30.26 -51.48 -1.48
CA ILE A 23 30.89 -50.25 -1.97
C ILE A 23 30.07 -49.09 -1.42
N GLU A 24 30.73 -48.22 -0.65
CA GLU A 24 30.18 -46.98 -0.10
C GLU A 24 29.70 -46.02 -1.20
N ASP A 25 28.68 -45.22 -0.87
CA ASP A 25 27.89 -44.32 -1.72
C ASP A 25 28.68 -43.11 -2.29
N GLU A 26 29.77 -43.32 -3.01
CA GLU A 26 30.46 -42.26 -3.78
C GLU A 26 30.88 -42.74 -5.17
N ASP A 27 29.94 -42.93 -6.12
CA ASP A 27 30.24 -42.81 -7.56
C ASP A 27 28.99 -42.97 -8.46
N LEU A 28 28.06 -41.99 -8.40
CA LEU A 28 26.87 -41.98 -9.26
C LEU A 28 26.99 -41.15 -10.56
N ASP A 29 28.16 -40.58 -10.87
CA ASP A 29 28.32 -39.70 -12.05
C ASP A 29 29.48 -40.10 -13.01
N ASN A 30 30.07 -41.29 -12.87
CA ASN A 30 31.11 -41.74 -13.80
C ASN A 30 30.51 -42.58 -14.96
N PRO A 31 30.56 -42.15 -16.24
CA PRO A 31 29.94 -42.89 -17.35
C PRO A 31 30.70 -44.18 -17.74
N VAL A 32 31.75 -44.54 -17.01
CA VAL A 32 32.66 -45.66 -17.32
C VAL A 32 32.35 -46.96 -16.55
N THR A 33 31.47 -46.93 -15.55
CA THR A 33 31.23 -48.09 -14.65
C THR A 33 30.44 -49.27 -15.25
N HIS A 34 30.23 -49.32 -16.56
CA HIS A 34 29.50 -50.41 -17.21
C HIS A 34 30.12 -50.89 -18.52
N VAL A 35 31.45 -50.99 -18.56
CA VAL A 35 32.16 -51.72 -19.63
C VAL A 35 32.67 -53.03 -19.03
N LEU A 36 32.05 -54.14 -19.41
CA LEU A 36 32.66 -55.46 -19.22
C LEU A 36 33.77 -55.57 -20.26
N ASN A 37 35.02 -55.35 -19.82
CA ASN A 37 36.18 -55.74 -20.62
C ASN A 37 36.25 -57.27 -20.58
N VAL A 38 35.90 -57.91 -21.69
CA VAL A 38 36.29 -59.29 -21.92
C VAL A 38 37.74 -59.25 -22.39
N GLU A 39 38.67 -59.56 -21.51
CA GLU A 39 40.05 -59.85 -21.92
C GLU A 39 40.05 -61.13 -22.76
N THR A 40 39.99 -60.97 -24.07
CA THR A 40 40.39 -62.04 -24.98
C THR A 40 41.90 -61.99 -25.14
N ASN A 41 42.60 -62.95 -24.52
CA ASN A 41 43.99 -63.24 -24.81
C ASN A 41 44.15 -63.65 -26.28
N HIS A 42 44.38 -62.70 -27.18
CA HIS A 42 45.35 -62.82 -28.28
C HIS A 42 45.50 -61.52 -29.06
N HIS A 43 46.75 -61.26 -29.47
CA HIS A 43 47.22 -60.09 -30.19
C HIS A 43 46.40 -59.78 -31.46
N GLY A 44 45.84 -58.57 -31.54
CA GLY A 44 45.28 -58.01 -32.77
C GLY A 44 44.24 -56.92 -32.49
N HIS A 45 44.29 -55.83 -33.25
CA HIS A 45 43.51 -54.59 -33.15
C HIS A 45 41.99 -54.68 -32.86
N ASP A 46 41.48 -53.56 -32.33
CA ASP A 46 40.07 -53.15 -32.17
C ASP A 46 39.26 -53.81 -31.05
N GLY A 47 39.30 -53.18 -29.87
CA GLY A 47 38.36 -53.44 -28.78
C GLY A 47 36.94 -53.03 -29.17
N THR A 48 36.14 -53.98 -29.66
CA THR A 48 34.71 -53.77 -29.87
C THR A 48 33.98 -53.74 -28.53
N SER A 49 33.61 -52.54 -28.08
CA SER A 49 32.77 -52.37 -26.89
C SER A 49 31.35 -52.90 -27.13
N PHE A 50 30.96 -53.98 -26.45
CA PHE A 50 29.61 -54.53 -26.56
C PHE A 50 28.66 -53.73 -25.65
N ARG A 51 27.85 -52.83 -26.24
CA ARG A 51 26.76 -52.16 -25.51
C ARG A 51 25.66 -53.19 -25.23
N MET A 52 25.49 -53.54 -23.95
CA MET A 52 24.36 -54.38 -23.51
C MET A 52 23.02 -53.83 -24.04
N PRO A 53 22.13 -54.70 -24.58
CA PRO A 53 20.81 -54.31 -25.02
C PRO A 53 19.99 -53.69 -23.88
N VAL A 54 19.22 -52.64 -24.18
CA VAL A 54 18.44 -51.87 -23.19
C VAL A 54 17.53 -52.76 -22.33
N TRP A 55 17.01 -53.85 -22.89
CA TRP A 55 16.12 -54.77 -22.19
C TRP A 55 16.84 -55.64 -21.13
N LEU A 56 18.12 -56.00 -21.35
CA LEU A 56 18.93 -56.73 -20.37
C LEU A 56 19.38 -55.83 -19.21
N ARG A 57 19.61 -54.55 -19.49
CA ARG A 57 19.96 -53.53 -18.50
C ARG A 57 18.79 -53.17 -17.58
N GLU A 58 17.55 -53.37 -18.05
CA GLU A 58 16.32 -53.06 -17.31
C GLU A 58 15.80 -54.23 -16.45
N SER A 59 16.39 -55.43 -16.57
CA SER A 59 15.99 -56.63 -15.80
C SER A 59 16.86 -56.92 -14.57
N SER A 60 17.94 -56.16 -14.32
CA SER A 60 18.82 -56.41 -13.17
C SER A 60 18.08 -56.19 -11.84
N SER A 61 18.34 -57.07 -10.87
CA SER A 61 17.74 -57.07 -9.52
C SER A 61 18.11 -55.85 -8.66
N SER A 62 19.04 -55.01 -9.12
CA SER A 62 19.58 -53.85 -8.39
C SER A 62 18.73 -52.56 -8.48
N PHE A 63 17.56 -52.57 -9.11
CA PHE A 63 16.79 -51.34 -9.37
C PHE A 63 15.62 -51.12 -8.40
N GLN A 64 15.75 -50.12 -7.51
CA GLN A 64 14.88 -49.82 -6.36
C GLN A 64 13.40 -49.47 -6.65
N TRP A 65 12.96 -49.35 -7.92
CA TRP A 65 11.63 -48.81 -8.26
C TRP A 65 10.79 -49.74 -9.15
N ARG A 66 10.70 -51.03 -8.80
CA ARG A 66 10.00 -52.06 -9.59
C ARG A 66 8.47 -51.89 -9.71
N TRP A 67 7.81 -51.08 -8.87
CA TRP A 67 6.34 -50.91 -8.91
C TRP A 67 5.83 -49.95 -10.00
N ILE A 68 6.68 -49.04 -10.51
CA ILE A 68 6.24 -47.99 -11.45
C ILE A 68 6.15 -48.55 -12.87
N PRO A 69 5.07 -48.37 -13.64
CA PRO A 69 4.99 -48.82 -15.04
C PRO A 69 6.17 -48.36 -15.91
N LEU A 70 6.70 -49.24 -16.77
CA LEU A 70 7.79 -48.96 -17.72
C LEU A 70 7.61 -47.67 -18.57
N PRO A 71 6.42 -47.34 -19.12
CA PRO A 71 6.26 -46.09 -19.88
C PRO A 71 6.51 -44.86 -19.01
N LEU A 72 6.07 -44.87 -17.74
CA LEU A 72 6.30 -43.77 -16.81
C LEU A 72 7.79 -43.65 -16.43
N ARG A 73 8.51 -44.78 -16.32
CA ARG A 73 9.96 -44.75 -16.09
C ARG A 73 10.73 -44.17 -17.27
N LYS A 74 10.37 -44.56 -18.50
CA LYS A 74 10.98 -44.02 -19.72
C LYS A 74 10.72 -42.51 -19.84
N ALA A 75 9.47 -42.10 -19.61
CA ALA A 75 9.11 -40.69 -19.55
C ALA A 75 9.91 -39.94 -18.48
N GLY A 76 10.03 -40.49 -17.26
CA GLY A 76 10.82 -39.91 -16.17
C GLY A 76 12.30 -39.71 -16.52
N ARG A 77 12.96 -40.71 -17.15
CA ARG A 77 14.35 -40.56 -17.59
C ARG A 77 14.52 -39.53 -18.70
N VAL A 78 13.59 -39.50 -19.67
CA VAL A 78 13.59 -38.50 -20.75
C VAL A 78 13.40 -37.10 -20.17
N THR A 79 12.45 -36.93 -19.25
CA THR A 79 12.22 -35.67 -18.54
C THR A 79 13.44 -35.27 -17.71
N ALA A 80 14.08 -36.19 -16.98
CA ALA A 80 15.28 -35.88 -16.19
C ALA A 80 16.45 -35.44 -17.07
N ARG A 81 16.70 -36.14 -18.19
CA ARG A 81 17.70 -35.73 -19.19
C ARG A 81 17.34 -34.40 -19.84
N TRP A 82 16.08 -34.19 -20.15
CA TRP A 82 15.59 -32.92 -20.66
C TRP A 82 15.89 -31.83 -19.62
N VAL A 83 15.45 -31.96 -18.37
CA VAL A 83 15.65 -30.97 -17.29
C VAL A 83 17.12 -30.65 -17.05
N LYS A 84 18.05 -31.61 -17.16
CA LYS A 84 19.50 -31.33 -17.03
C LYS A 84 20.00 -30.27 -18.02
N GLY A 85 19.37 -30.16 -19.20
CA GLY A 85 19.78 -29.23 -20.25
C GLY A 85 20.79 -29.86 -21.23
N PRO A 86 21.34 -29.05 -22.15
CA PRO A 86 22.36 -29.49 -23.10
C PRO A 86 23.70 -29.77 -22.39
N ASP A 87 24.48 -30.71 -22.95
CA ASP A 87 25.83 -31.06 -22.52
C ASP A 87 26.77 -31.07 -23.75
N PRO A 88 27.74 -30.13 -23.88
CA PRO A 88 28.07 -29.08 -22.91
C PRO A 88 27.00 -27.97 -22.82
N PRO A 89 26.93 -27.24 -21.69
CA PRO A 89 26.03 -26.10 -21.55
C PRO A 89 26.35 -24.99 -22.56
N HIS A 90 25.34 -24.27 -23.04
CA HIS A 90 25.54 -23.14 -23.95
C HIS A 90 26.01 -21.89 -23.18
N ASP A 91 27.02 -21.17 -23.71
CA ASP A 91 27.37 -19.83 -23.21
C ASP A 91 26.43 -18.79 -23.81
N LEU A 92 25.61 -18.19 -22.95
CA LEU A 92 24.55 -17.25 -23.33
C LEU A 92 24.97 -15.78 -23.19
N LEU A 93 26.27 -15.51 -23.08
CA LEU A 93 26.81 -14.15 -23.03
C LEU A 93 26.43 -13.39 -24.30
N PHE A 94 25.66 -12.32 -24.15
CA PHE A 94 25.26 -11.49 -25.28
C PHE A 94 26.48 -10.74 -25.87
N GLN A 95 26.44 -10.43 -27.17
CA GLN A 95 27.49 -9.66 -27.82
C GLN A 95 27.30 -8.14 -27.60
N PRO A 96 28.36 -7.38 -27.28
CA PRO A 96 28.27 -5.96 -26.99
C PRO A 96 28.00 -5.13 -28.24
N LEU A 97 27.19 -4.08 -28.09
CA LEU A 97 26.94 -3.09 -29.15
C LEU A 97 28.10 -2.09 -29.23
N PHE A 98 28.78 -1.99 -30.37
CA PHE A 98 29.87 -1.03 -30.58
C PHE A 98 30.96 -1.07 -29.48
N PRO A 99 31.64 -2.21 -29.27
CA PRO A 99 32.55 -2.40 -28.13
C PRO A 99 33.64 -1.32 -28.05
N LYS A 100 34.17 -0.87 -29.19
CA LYS A 100 35.20 0.19 -29.24
C LYS A 100 34.75 1.49 -28.57
N ILE A 101 33.48 1.86 -28.69
CA ILE A 101 32.92 3.08 -28.07
C ILE A 101 32.73 2.85 -26.56
N GLN A 102 32.24 1.67 -26.18
CA GLN A 102 32.00 1.32 -24.77
C GLN A 102 33.29 1.29 -23.93
N GLU A 103 34.43 0.96 -24.54
CA GLU A 103 35.73 0.91 -23.86
C GLU A 103 36.35 2.29 -23.58
N ILE A 104 35.93 3.35 -24.29
CA ILE A 104 36.54 4.68 -24.23
C ILE A 104 36.58 5.23 -22.79
N PRO A 105 35.48 5.24 -22.01
CA PRO A 105 35.47 5.82 -20.68
C PRO A 105 36.45 5.14 -19.72
N VAL A 106 36.51 3.80 -19.79
CA VAL A 106 37.39 3.00 -18.93
C VAL A 106 38.86 3.18 -19.32
N LYS A 107 39.17 3.14 -20.63
CA LYS A 107 40.54 3.40 -21.12
C LYS A 107 41.03 4.80 -20.78
N PHE A 108 40.15 5.79 -20.90
CA PHE A 108 40.44 7.15 -20.49
C PHE A 108 40.74 7.22 -18.98
N PHE A 109 39.87 6.62 -18.16
CA PHE A 109 40.05 6.58 -16.72
C PHE A 109 41.34 5.87 -16.28
N ASP A 110 41.68 4.73 -16.89
CA ASP A 110 42.91 4.00 -16.60
C ASP A 110 44.17 4.79 -17.01
N ARG A 111 44.08 5.64 -18.05
CA ARG A 111 45.17 6.51 -18.48
C ARG A 111 45.44 7.66 -17.49
N TYR A 112 44.39 8.29 -16.97
CA TYR A 112 44.51 9.43 -16.05
C TYR A 112 44.69 9.01 -14.58
N ALA A 113 44.08 7.90 -14.16
CA ALA A 113 44.09 7.41 -12.78
C ALA A 113 44.50 5.92 -12.69
N PRO A 114 45.76 5.58 -13.01
CA PRO A 114 46.19 4.18 -13.11
C PRO A 114 46.26 3.45 -11.77
N ARG A 115 46.63 4.16 -10.68
CA ARG A 115 46.82 3.56 -9.35
C ARG A 115 45.47 3.33 -8.66
N LYS A 116 45.34 2.20 -7.93
CA LYS A 116 44.15 1.90 -7.10
C LYS A 116 43.81 3.03 -6.13
N ALA A 117 44.81 3.67 -5.53
CA ALA A 117 44.61 4.82 -4.64
C ALA A 117 43.91 6.00 -5.33
N HIS A 118 44.28 6.33 -6.57
CA HIS A 118 43.62 7.39 -7.34
C HIS A 118 42.16 7.02 -7.65
N LYS A 119 41.90 5.76 -8.02
CA LYS A 119 40.53 5.28 -8.28
C LYS A 119 39.65 5.33 -7.04
N VAL A 120 40.17 4.94 -5.88
CA VAL A 120 39.46 5.04 -4.59
C VAL A 120 39.23 6.50 -4.22
N ALA A 121 40.23 7.38 -4.36
CA ALA A 121 40.07 8.81 -4.09
C ALA A 121 39.00 9.46 -4.98
N LEU A 122 38.98 9.13 -6.28
CA LEU A 122 37.96 9.62 -7.21
C LEU A 122 36.56 9.07 -6.89
N LEU A 123 36.45 7.81 -6.48
CA LEU A 123 35.18 7.25 -6.04
C LEU A 123 34.64 7.96 -4.78
N LEU A 124 35.50 8.19 -3.79
CA LEU A 124 35.15 8.97 -2.59
C LEU A 124 34.77 10.40 -2.94
N LEU A 125 35.47 11.02 -3.90
CA LEU A 125 35.12 12.34 -4.41
C LEU A 125 33.72 12.33 -5.07
N VAL A 126 33.37 11.32 -5.86
CA VAL A 126 32.03 11.20 -6.44
C VAL A 126 30.96 11.04 -5.35
N TYR A 127 31.21 10.24 -4.32
CA TYR A 127 30.29 10.13 -3.17
C TYR A 127 30.13 11.46 -2.44
N PHE A 128 31.22 12.20 -2.23
CA PHE A 128 31.18 13.52 -1.61
C PHE A 128 30.42 14.53 -2.48
N LEU A 129 30.72 14.58 -3.78
CA LEU A 129 30.05 15.47 -4.75
C LEU A 129 28.59 15.10 -5.00
N TRP A 130 28.19 13.86 -4.71
CA TRP A 130 26.79 13.49 -4.66
C TRP A 130 26.15 13.93 -3.34
N LEU A 131 26.69 13.46 -2.21
CA LEU A 131 26.07 13.62 -0.89
C LEU A 131 25.99 15.08 -0.45
N LEU A 132 27.03 15.88 -0.69
CA LEU A 132 27.06 17.28 -0.26
C LEU A 132 25.96 18.13 -0.91
N PRO A 133 25.87 18.31 -2.24
CA PRO A 133 24.80 19.10 -2.84
C PRO A 133 23.43 18.45 -2.63
N TRP A 134 23.34 17.12 -2.65
CA TRP A 134 22.09 16.41 -2.38
C TRP A 134 21.54 16.74 -0.98
N PHE A 135 22.40 16.68 0.05
CA PHE A 135 22.04 17.02 1.42
C PHE A 135 21.77 18.52 1.60
N LEU A 136 22.58 19.40 1.02
CA LEU A 136 22.39 20.86 1.10
C LEU A 136 21.08 21.31 0.46
N ILE A 137 20.69 20.71 -0.67
CA ILE A 137 19.40 21.02 -1.31
C ILE A 137 18.23 20.56 -0.43
N ILE A 138 18.31 19.37 0.18
CA ILE A 138 17.28 18.90 1.13
C ILE A 138 17.22 19.81 2.35
N LEU A 139 18.37 20.14 2.94
CA LEU A 139 18.45 21.01 4.11
C LEU A 139 17.87 22.39 3.77
N LYS A 140 18.23 22.97 2.62
CA LYS A 140 17.64 24.23 2.14
C LYS A 140 16.15 24.07 1.93
N ALA A 141 15.68 23.03 1.24
CA ALA A 141 14.26 22.82 0.98
C ALA A 141 13.43 22.65 2.26
N ASN A 142 14.03 22.13 3.34
CA ASN A 142 13.36 21.92 4.63
C ASN A 142 13.51 23.09 5.63
N THR A 143 14.55 23.93 5.47
CA THR A 143 14.81 25.07 6.37
C THR A 143 14.42 26.43 5.76
N SER A 144 14.28 26.50 4.44
CA SER A 144 13.84 27.70 3.72
C SER A 144 12.33 27.71 3.48
N GLY A 145 11.83 28.90 3.22
CA GLY A 145 10.42 29.19 3.09
C GLY A 145 9.89 29.93 4.30
N ASN A 146 9.24 31.05 4.04
CA ASN A 146 8.59 31.84 5.07
C ASN A 146 7.39 32.52 4.43
N ILE A 147 6.23 32.35 5.05
CA ILE A 147 5.04 33.11 4.71
C ILE A 147 4.91 34.19 5.78
N GLU A 148 4.82 35.44 5.36
CA GLU A 148 4.63 36.57 6.26
C GLU A 148 3.42 36.31 7.17
N ASP A 149 3.53 36.64 8.46
CA ASP A 149 2.54 36.40 9.53
C ASP A 149 2.23 34.94 9.92
N TYR A 150 2.57 33.95 9.09
CA TYR A 150 2.24 32.54 9.32
C TYR A 150 3.45 31.62 9.55
N GLY A 151 4.66 32.13 9.33
CA GLY A 151 5.91 31.43 9.60
C GLY A 151 6.27 30.40 8.53
N ARG A 152 6.97 29.33 8.95
CA ARG A 152 7.53 28.33 8.02
C ARG A 152 6.46 27.31 7.59
N PRO A 153 6.28 27.07 6.29
CA PRO A 153 5.31 26.10 5.82
C PRO A 153 5.74 24.66 6.13
N GLN A 154 4.82 23.87 6.68
CA GLN A 154 5.05 22.45 6.97
C GLN A 154 4.79 21.58 5.74
N VAL A 155 5.69 20.63 5.47
CA VAL A 155 5.50 19.68 4.37
C VAL A 155 4.42 18.67 4.75
N ILE A 156 3.36 18.60 3.94
CA ILE A 156 2.26 17.66 4.14
C ILE A 156 2.21 16.63 3.02
N SER A 157 1.69 15.44 3.32
CA SER A 157 1.45 14.43 2.29
C SER A 157 0.25 14.80 1.41
N CYS A 158 0.20 14.29 0.17
CA CYS A 158 -0.94 14.52 -0.72
C CYS A 158 -2.28 14.00 -0.17
N ALA A 159 -2.26 13.06 0.79
CA ALA A 159 -3.44 12.49 1.44
C ALA A 159 -3.69 13.07 2.85
N ALA A 160 -2.98 14.15 3.23
CA ALA A 160 -3.17 14.81 4.52
C ALA A 160 -4.56 15.47 4.58
N SER A 161 -5.26 15.26 5.70
CA SER A 161 -6.57 15.83 6.01
C SER A 161 -6.65 16.12 7.51
N TYR A 162 -7.59 16.98 7.90
CA TYR A 162 -7.83 17.34 9.30
C TYR A 162 -8.82 16.43 10.01
N TRP A 163 -9.46 15.53 9.27
CA TRP A 163 -10.46 14.61 9.79
C TRP A 163 -10.17 13.20 9.31
N ALA A 164 -9.58 12.41 10.20
CA ALA A 164 -9.11 11.08 9.88
C ALA A 164 -10.26 10.08 9.61
N ALA A 165 -9.99 9.06 8.81
CA ALA A 165 -10.96 8.02 8.49
C ALA A 165 -11.19 7.03 9.65
N GLY A 166 -12.32 6.33 9.63
CA GLY A 166 -12.61 5.25 10.59
C GLY A 166 -12.74 5.70 12.03
N ASN A 167 -13.34 6.88 12.27
CA ASN A 167 -13.56 7.43 13.61
C ASN A 167 -12.29 7.67 14.44
N ARG A 168 -11.17 7.95 13.79
CA ARG A 168 -9.92 8.37 14.46
C ARG A 168 -9.94 9.80 15.01
N CYS A 169 -11.10 10.45 15.00
CA CYS A 169 -11.32 11.73 15.68
C CYS A 169 -11.99 11.53 17.05
N GLY A 170 -12.34 10.30 17.41
CA GLY A 170 -12.99 9.95 18.66
C GLY A 170 -14.39 10.53 18.83
N LEU A 171 -14.95 10.28 20.02
CA LEU A 171 -16.28 10.74 20.41
C LEU A 171 -16.35 12.28 20.33
N ASN A 172 -17.37 12.78 19.66
CA ASN A 172 -17.58 14.19 19.37
C ASN A 172 -16.38 14.86 18.68
N GLY A 173 -15.57 14.11 17.92
CA GLY A 173 -14.44 14.66 17.18
C GLY A 173 -13.33 15.23 18.07
N ASN A 174 -13.32 14.93 19.37
CA ASN A 174 -12.44 15.55 20.35
C ASN A 174 -10.94 15.40 20.03
N GLU A 175 -10.53 14.32 19.37
CA GLU A 175 -9.15 14.07 18.98
C GLU A 175 -8.71 14.88 17.74
N CYS A 176 -9.66 15.50 17.04
CA CYS A 176 -9.43 16.32 15.86
C CYS A 176 -9.53 17.83 16.14
N ARG A 177 -9.42 18.24 17.41
CA ARG A 177 -9.27 19.66 17.82
C ARG A 177 -7.94 20.24 17.33
N PRO A 178 -7.82 21.57 17.19
CA PRO A 178 -8.86 22.59 17.32
C PRO A 178 -9.83 22.61 16.11
N PHE A 179 -11.00 23.23 16.27
CA PHE A 179 -12.03 23.32 15.22
C PHE A 179 -12.02 24.66 14.47
N ASP A 180 -11.64 25.73 15.16
CA ASP A 180 -11.67 27.11 14.67
C ASP A 180 -10.34 27.83 14.96
N ALA A 181 -10.20 29.02 14.39
CA ALA A 181 -9.16 30.02 14.67
C ALA A 181 -7.67 29.59 14.53
N SER A 182 -7.36 28.33 14.23
CA SER A 182 -6.01 27.89 13.89
C SER A 182 -5.75 28.03 12.40
N HIS A 183 -4.52 28.37 12.04
CA HIS A 183 -4.03 28.39 10.66
C HIS A 183 -2.92 27.36 10.49
N LEU A 184 -2.71 26.93 9.25
CA LEU A 184 -1.56 26.12 8.87
C LEU A 184 -0.95 26.68 7.59
N ALA A 185 0.31 27.13 7.70
CA ALA A 185 1.18 27.28 6.55
C ALA A 185 1.62 25.88 6.13
N PHE A 186 1.26 25.46 4.92
CA PHE A 186 1.56 24.13 4.41
C PHE A 186 2.33 24.20 3.10
N ARG A 187 2.99 23.09 2.76
CA ARG A 187 3.66 22.87 1.49
C ARG A 187 3.24 21.51 0.93
N CYS A 188 2.70 21.54 -0.27
CA CYS A 188 2.30 20.36 -1.02
C CYS A 188 3.37 19.96 -2.03
N PRO A 189 3.70 18.66 -2.14
CA PRO A 189 4.50 18.17 -3.24
C PRO A 189 3.70 18.27 -4.55
N GLY A 190 4.40 18.37 -5.67
CA GLY A 190 3.79 18.18 -6.99
C GLY A 190 3.25 16.74 -7.22
N ASN A 191 2.37 16.61 -8.20
CA ASN A 191 1.65 15.41 -8.63
C ASN A 191 0.61 14.89 -7.62
N CYS A 192 0.07 15.74 -6.74
CA CYS A 192 -0.95 15.34 -5.77
C CYS A 192 -2.33 15.09 -6.39
N LYS A 193 -2.59 15.55 -7.61
CA LYS A 193 -3.83 15.22 -8.33
C LYS A 193 -3.95 13.74 -8.65
N SER A 194 -2.82 13.04 -8.81
CA SER A 194 -2.78 11.60 -9.11
C SER A 194 -3.17 10.70 -7.93
N VAL A 195 -3.22 11.24 -6.71
CA VAL A 195 -3.59 10.48 -5.53
C VAL A 195 -5.09 10.23 -5.52
N ILE A 196 -5.50 8.98 -5.35
CA ILE A 196 -6.91 8.60 -5.31
C ILE A 196 -7.21 7.77 -4.07
N LEU A 197 -8.48 7.81 -3.64
CA LEU A 197 -8.97 6.99 -2.55
C LEU A 197 -8.75 5.51 -2.86
N GLN A 198 -7.94 4.87 -2.02
CA GLN A 198 -7.70 3.43 -2.04
C GLN A 198 -8.79 2.67 -1.28
N GLN A 199 -9.43 3.32 -0.31
CA GLN A 199 -10.49 2.74 0.50
C GLN A 199 -11.76 3.55 0.28
N GLU A 200 -12.89 2.86 0.29
CA GLU A 200 -14.20 3.48 0.16
C GLU A 200 -14.42 4.50 1.29
N ARG A 201 -14.87 5.69 0.91
CA ARG A 201 -15.16 6.78 1.83
C ARG A 201 -16.57 7.27 1.56
N THR A 202 -17.46 7.10 2.53
CA THR A 202 -18.83 7.62 2.42
C THR A 202 -18.88 9.08 2.88
N VAL A 203 -19.45 9.94 2.04
CA VAL A 203 -19.67 11.38 2.25
C VAL A 203 -21.15 11.64 2.02
N GLY A 204 -21.89 11.96 3.08
CA GLY A 204 -23.36 12.04 2.99
C GLY A 204 -23.95 10.69 2.58
N ASN A 205 -24.74 10.68 1.51
CA ASN A 205 -25.34 9.46 0.93
C ASN A 205 -24.49 8.83 -0.20
N GLN A 206 -23.31 9.38 -0.51
CA GLN A 206 -22.47 8.90 -1.61
C GLN A 206 -21.25 8.16 -1.09
N THR A 207 -20.94 7.00 -1.66
CA THR A 207 -19.69 6.27 -1.38
C THR A 207 -18.68 6.54 -2.49
N LEU A 208 -17.59 7.22 -2.13
CA LEU A 208 -16.51 7.59 -3.03
C LEU A 208 -15.44 6.49 -3.05
N ASN A 209 -15.01 6.08 -4.24
CA ASN A 209 -13.93 5.10 -4.45
C ASN A 209 -13.14 5.43 -5.73
N TYR A 210 -11.83 5.18 -5.74
CA TYR A 210 -10.92 5.46 -6.88
C TYR A 210 -10.97 6.88 -7.45
N GLN A 211 -11.26 7.87 -6.61
CA GLN A 211 -11.32 9.29 -6.99
C GLN A 211 -10.68 10.18 -5.94
N SER A 212 -10.49 11.46 -6.26
CA SER A 212 -10.01 12.49 -5.32
C SER A 212 -10.98 12.69 -4.16
N LEU A 213 -10.47 12.99 -2.97
CA LEU A 213 -11.30 13.32 -1.80
C LEU A 213 -11.28 14.82 -1.58
N VAL A 214 -12.23 15.52 -2.19
CA VAL A 214 -12.48 16.95 -1.97
C VAL A 214 -13.97 17.11 -1.76
N VAL A 215 -14.36 17.67 -0.60
CA VAL A 215 -15.76 17.89 -0.23
C VAL A 215 -15.97 19.38 0.00
N GLY A 216 -16.90 19.97 -0.75
CA GLY A 216 -17.12 21.41 -0.79
C GLY A 216 -16.27 22.15 -1.81
N GLY A 217 -16.27 23.46 -1.71
CA GLY A 217 -15.72 24.36 -2.71
C GLY A 217 -16.61 25.59 -2.87
N PRO A 218 -16.23 26.49 -3.77
CA PRO A 218 -17.07 27.63 -4.11
C PRO A 218 -18.29 27.15 -4.89
N GLU A 219 -19.39 27.89 -4.75
CA GLU A 219 -20.60 27.66 -5.54
C GLU A 219 -20.29 27.80 -7.05
N PRO A 220 -20.99 27.05 -7.93
CA PRO A 220 -20.82 27.19 -9.37
C PRO A 220 -20.94 28.66 -9.78
N ASP A 221 -19.99 29.15 -10.58
CA ASP A 221 -19.94 30.53 -11.08
C ASP A 221 -19.74 31.65 -10.02
N SER A 222 -19.56 31.32 -8.74
CA SER A 222 -19.23 32.29 -7.68
C SER A 222 -17.73 32.60 -7.62
N SER A 223 -17.38 33.87 -7.41
CA SER A 223 -16.01 34.32 -7.13
C SER A 223 -15.63 34.22 -5.64
N GLU A 224 -16.54 33.76 -4.78
CA GLU A 224 -16.30 33.65 -3.35
C GLU A 224 -15.29 32.55 -3.00
N LEU A 225 -14.73 32.67 -1.79
CA LEU A 225 -13.82 31.68 -1.23
C LEU A 225 -14.56 30.37 -0.99
N GLY A 226 -14.07 29.29 -1.58
CA GLY A 226 -14.63 27.96 -1.34
C GLY A 226 -14.33 27.47 0.07
N ILE A 227 -15.38 27.01 0.77
CA ILE A 227 -15.26 26.33 2.06
C ILE A 227 -15.18 24.82 1.81
N TYR A 228 -14.16 24.19 2.40
CA TYR A 228 -13.90 22.76 2.28
C TYR A 228 -14.12 22.06 3.61
N ARG A 229 -14.66 20.85 3.55
CA ARG A 229 -14.84 19.98 4.72
C ARG A 229 -13.49 19.43 5.17
N ALA A 230 -13.26 19.30 6.48
CA ALA A 230 -11.96 18.92 7.03
C ALA A 230 -11.43 17.53 6.65
N ASP A 231 -12.27 16.64 6.11
CA ASP A 231 -11.82 15.34 5.60
C ASP A 231 -11.31 15.38 4.15
N SER A 232 -11.41 16.54 3.48
CA SER A 232 -10.80 16.76 2.18
C SER A 232 -9.28 16.65 2.25
N PHE A 233 -8.66 16.06 1.23
CA PHE A 233 -7.20 16.08 1.07
C PHE A 233 -6.74 17.51 0.80
N ILE A 234 -5.95 18.07 1.73
CA ILE A 234 -5.56 19.49 1.74
C ILE A 234 -4.90 19.91 0.42
N CYS A 235 -3.98 19.10 -0.11
CA CYS A 235 -3.30 19.41 -1.36
C CYS A 235 -4.21 19.36 -2.58
N GLN A 236 -5.19 18.46 -2.61
CA GLN A 236 -6.17 18.39 -3.70
C GLN A 236 -7.16 19.53 -3.62
N ALA A 237 -7.61 19.88 -2.42
CA ALA A 237 -8.44 21.06 -2.19
C ALA A 237 -7.69 22.36 -2.56
N ALA A 238 -6.38 22.44 -2.29
CA ALA A 238 -5.56 23.58 -2.68
C ALA A 238 -5.40 23.71 -4.20
N ILE A 239 -5.22 22.59 -4.91
CA ILE A 239 -5.23 22.56 -6.38
C ILE A 239 -6.62 22.95 -6.90
N HIS A 240 -7.69 22.42 -6.32
CA HIS A 240 -9.06 22.77 -6.67
C HIS A 240 -9.34 24.28 -6.50
N ALA A 241 -8.86 24.87 -5.40
CA ALA A 241 -8.95 26.30 -5.12
C ALA A 241 -8.03 27.17 -6.01
N GLY A 242 -7.05 26.58 -6.69
CA GLY A 242 -6.07 27.31 -7.51
C GLY A 242 -4.91 27.93 -6.73
N VAL A 243 -4.75 27.55 -5.46
CA VAL A 243 -3.67 28.03 -4.57
C VAL A 243 -2.33 27.37 -4.92
N VAL A 244 -2.37 26.12 -5.39
CA VAL A 244 -1.19 25.32 -5.70
C VAL A 244 -1.33 24.67 -7.07
N SER A 245 -0.22 24.58 -7.81
CA SER A 245 -0.16 23.85 -9.08
C SER A 245 0.13 22.37 -8.86
N ASP A 246 -0.51 21.51 -9.66
CA ASP A 246 -0.21 20.08 -9.65
C ASP A 246 1.20 19.76 -10.15
N SER A 247 1.75 20.51 -11.12
CA SER A 247 3.06 20.16 -11.72
C SER A 247 4.25 20.46 -10.79
N SER A 248 4.22 21.60 -10.10
CA SER A 248 5.31 22.09 -9.26
C SER A 248 5.09 21.89 -7.77
N GLY A 249 3.87 21.53 -7.35
CA GLY A 249 3.45 21.72 -5.97
C GLY A 249 3.46 23.21 -5.60
N GLY A 250 3.49 23.51 -4.30
CA GLY A 250 3.47 24.89 -3.82
C GLY A 250 3.14 25.00 -2.34
N CYS A 251 3.18 26.24 -1.85
CA CYS A 251 2.88 26.59 -0.47
C CYS A 251 1.60 27.40 -0.42
N GLY A 252 0.83 27.23 0.64
CA GLY A 252 -0.37 28.02 0.92
C GLY A 252 -0.62 28.11 2.41
N VAL A 253 -1.56 28.99 2.77
CA VAL A 253 -2.08 29.06 4.13
C VAL A 253 -3.54 28.70 4.09
N LEU A 254 -3.90 27.74 4.94
CA LEU A 254 -5.29 27.42 5.22
C LEU A 254 -5.65 27.95 6.61
N LYS A 255 -6.91 28.35 6.78
CA LYS A 255 -7.47 28.77 8.06
C LYS A 255 -8.70 27.91 8.37
N LEU A 256 -8.78 27.44 9.61
CA LEU A 256 -9.96 26.73 10.10
C LEU A 256 -11.10 27.71 10.33
N ASN A 257 -12.32 27.28 9.98
CA ASN A 257 -13.53 28.09 10.03
C ASN A 257 -14.61 27.50 10.95
N GLY A 258 -14.27 26.55 11.82
CA GLY A 258 -15.26 25.91 12.69
C GLY A 258 -16.29 25.12 11.88
N ALA A 259 -17.55 25.15 12.33
CA ALA A 259 -18.63 24.46 11.64
C ALA A 259 -18.95 25.10 10.29
N GLY A 260 -19.10 24.26 9.26
CA GLY A 260 -19.59 24.68 7.95
C GLY A 260 -20.99 24.11 7.71
N HIS A 261 -21.89 24.93 7.20
CA HIS A 261 -23.27 24.57 6.91
C HIS A 261 -23.45 24.41 5.40
N SER A 262 -23.63 23.16 4.94
CA SER A 262 -23.68 22.82 3.53
C SER A 262 -22.36 23.06 2.77
N PHE A 263 -22.08 22.20 1.81
CA PHE A 263 -20.87 22.24 1.00
C PHE A 263 -21.26 21.97 -0.46
N PRO A 264 -21.19 22.97 -1.35
CA PRO A 264 -21.57 22.77 -2.75
C PRO A 264 -20.50 21.97 -3.51
N SER A 265 -20.93 21.26 -4.55
CA SER A 265 -20.05 20.58 -5.49
C SER A 265 -19.69 21.53 -6.63
N SER A 266 -18.42 21.57 -7.01
CA SER A 266 -17.95 22.29 -8.20
C SER A 266 -16.76 21.57 -8.84
N THR A 267 -16.42 21.94 -10.08
CA THR A 267 -15.25 21.42 -10.79
C THR A 267 -14.32 22.57 -11.14
N ARG A 268 -13.10 22.56 -10.57
CA ARG A 268 -12.07 23.57 -10.81
C ARG A 268 -10.69 22.91 -10.91
N ASN A 269 -9.84 23.44 -11.80
CA ASN A 269 -8.48 22.95 -12.04
C ASN A 269 -8.39 21.42 -12.32
N GLY A 270 -9.47 20.89 -12.91
CA GLY A 270 -9.63 19.49 -13.26
C GLY A 270 -9.75 18.54 -12.07
N ILE A 271 -10.18 19.03 -10.90
CA ILE A 271 -10.67 18.23 -9.77
C ILE A 271 -12.17 18.53 -9.62
N THR A 272 -12.97 17.50 -9.37
CA THR A 272 -14.40 17.62 -9.09
C THR A 272 -14.63 17.36 -7.60
N SER A 273 -15.23 18.32 -6.89
CA SER A 273 -15.56 18.16 -5.48
C SER A 273 -16.92 17.49 -5.28
N THR A 274 -17.09 16.84 -4.14
CA THR A 274 -18.35 16.21 -3.73
C THR A 274 -19.15 17.19 -2.86
N GLY A 275 -20.46 17.26 -3.08
CA GLY A 275 -21.36 18.08 -2.26
C GLY A 275 -21.74 17.38 -0.95
N PHE A 276 -22.00 18.15 0.10
CA PHE A 276 -22.50 17.63 1.38
C PHE A 276 -23.57 18.58 1.93
N PRO A 277 -24.87 18.22 1.84
CA PRO A 277 -25.98 19.12 2.17
C PRO A 277 -26.32 19.10 3.67
N SER A 278 -25.32 19.24 4.54
CA SER A 278 -25.51 19.22 6.00
C SER A 278 -24.36 19.91 6.73
N THR A 279 -24.50 20.03 8.05
CA THR A 279 -23.51 20.66 8.92
C THR A 279 -22.40 19.69 9.27
N PHE A 280 -21.16 20.17 9.19
CA PHE A 280 -19.98 19.45 9.60
C PHE A 280 -19.14 20.33 10.54
N PRO A 281 -18.67 19.83 11.69
CA PRO A 281 -18.15 20.69 12.76
C PRO A 281 -16.76 21.29 12.49
N LYS A 282 -16.08 20.86 11.42
CA LYS A 282 -14.74 21.34 11.07
C LYS A 282 -14.60 21.59 9.57
N SER A 283 -14.39 22.84 9.21
CA SER A 283 -14.17 23.28 7.84
C SER A 283 -12.94 24.19 7.74
N PHE A 284 -12.43 24.35 6.52
CA PHE A 284 -11.32 25.25 6.25
C PHE A 284 -11.47 25.92 4.89
N TYR A 285 -10.81 27.05 4.73
CA TYR A 285 -10.65 27.74 3.45
C TYR A 285 -9.20 28.18 3.29
N PHE A 286 -8.83 28.55 2.07
CA PHE A 286 -7.49 29.02 1.76
C PHE A 286 -7.45 30.54 1.69
N LEU A 287 -6.35 31.12 2.19
CA LEU A 287 -6.09 32.55 2.08
C LEU A 287 -5.42 32.86 0.75
N SER A 288 -5.83 33.96 0.12
CA SER A 288 -5.14 34.51 -1.04
C SER A 288 -3.89 35.24 -0.56
N LEU A 289 -2.71 34.73 -0.91
CA LEU A 289 -1.42 35.35 -0.59
C LEU A 289 -0.93 36.14 -1.80
N SER A 290 -0.33 37.32 -1.57
CA SER A 290 0.36 38.04 -2.65
C SER A 290 1.72 37.40 -2.95
N ASP A 291 2.23 37.54 -4.19
CA ASP A 291 3.51 36.95 -4.61
C ASP A 291 4.69 37.43 -3.75
N SER A 292 4.64 38.66 -3.22
CA SER A 292 5.66 39.19 -2.31
C SER A 292 5.67 38.53 -0.93
N GLN A 293 4.54 37.92 -0.52
CA GLN A 293 4.37 37.30 0.80
C GLN A 293 4.69 35.79 0.80
N ASN A 294 4.81 35.17 -0.39
CA ASN A 294 4.92 33.72 -0.53
C ASN A 294 6.32 33.30 -1.00
N SER A 295 7.28 33.27 -0.07
CA SER A 295 8.56 32.62 -0.33
C SER A 295 8.41 31.11 -0.16
N CYS A 296 8.04 30.42 -1.24
CA CYS A 296 7.93 28.96 -1.26
C CYS A 296 9.13 28.32 -1.96
N PRO A 297 9.88 27.42 -1.30
CA PRO A 297 10.95 26.69 -1.99
C PRO A 297 10.38 25.74 -3.05
N ALA A 298 11.03 25.69 -4.22
CA ALA A 298 10.70 24.74 -5.26
C ALA A 298 10.88 23.29 -4.78
N ASP A 299 10.05 22.38 -5.28
CA ASP A 299 10.11 20.97 -4.97
C ASP A 299 11.50 20.38 -5.32
N PRO A 300 12.24 19.82 -4.35
CA PRO A 300 13.60 19.39 -4.58
C PRO A 300 13.70 18.02 -5.28
N ARG A 301 12.59 17.29 -5.46
CA ARG A 301 12.61 15.88 -5.93
C ARG A 301 13.29 15.71 -7.28
N TRP A 302 12.93 16.52 -8.27
CA TRP A 302 13.47 16.41 -9.64
C TRP A 302 14.97 16.78 -9.73
N PRO A 303 15.44 17.91 -9.16
CA PRO A 303 16.87 18.20 -9.09
C PRO A 303 17.67 17.10 -8.39
N LEU A 304 17.17 16.61 -7.25
CA LEU A 304 17.84 15.55 -6.48
C LEU A 304 17.88 14.21 -7.22
N LEU A 305 16.85 13.91 -8.02
CA LEU A 305 16.83 12.74 -8.90
C LEU A 305 17.89 12.88 -9.98
N GLY A 306 17.99 14.04 -10.62
CA GLY A 306 19.03 14.33 -11.61
C GLY A 306 20.44 14.16 -11.05
N ILE A 307 20.71 14.70 -9.86
CA ILE A 307 22.00 14.54 -9.15
C ILE A 307 22.28 13.06 -8.87
N THR A 308 21.31 12.33 -8.32
CA THR A 308 21.47 10.90 -7.98
C THR A 308 21.71 10.04 -9.22
N ALA A 309 20.90 10.24 -10.27
CA ALA A 309 21.02 9.52 -11.52
C ALA A 309 22.35 9.79 -12.22
N ALA A 310 22.80 11.05 -12.27
CA ALA A 310 24.10 11.41 -12.83
C ALA A 310 25.25 10.75 -12.07
N SER A 311 25.24 10.80 -10.73
CA SER A 311 26.31 10.20 -9.93
C SER A 311 26.36 8.68 -10.05
N VAL A 312 25.21 7.99 -10.04
CA VAL A 312 25.15 6.53 -10.25
C VAL A 312 25.58 6.16 -11.67
N ALA A 313 25.20 6.95 -12.69
CA ALA A 313 25.63 6.75 -14.07
C ALA A 313 27.15 6.91 -14.24
N ILE A 314 27.75 7.93 -13.60
CA ILE A 314 29.21 8.13 -13.57
C ILE A 314 29.89 6.91 -12.95
N ILE A 315 29.44 6.46 -11.78
CA ILE A 315 30.00 5.27 -11.13
C ILE A 315 29.89 4.05 -12.06
N SER A 316 28.72 3.84 -12.66
CA SER A 316 28.44 2.73 -13.56
C SER A 316 29.30 2.73 -14.82
N ILE A 317 29.55 3.90 -15.42
CA ILE A 317 30.33 4.04 -16.66
C ILE A 317 31.83 3.91 -16.40
N PHE A 318 32.34 4.36 -15.25
CA PHE A 318 33.78 4.34 -14.99
C PHE A 318 34.27 3.17 -14.12
N THR A 319 33.37 2.35 -13.57
CA THR A 319 33.73 1.25 -12.68
C THR A 319 33.49 -0.14 -13.27
N LEU A 320 34.55 -0.96 -13.32
CA LEU A 320 34.46 -2.37 -13.71
C LEU A 320 34.11 -3.30 -12.53
N SER A 321 34.28 -2.83 -11.29
CA SER A 321 34.02 -3.63 -10.07
C SER A 321 32.51 -3.86 -9.89
N PRO A 322 32.04 -5.12 -9.92
CA PRO A 322 30.63 -5.44 -9.67
C PRO A 322 30.12 -4.96 -8.31
N GLY A 323 30.97 -5.10 -7.28
CA GLY A 323 30.61 -4.73 -5.91
C GLY A 323 30.40 -3.24 -5.75
N VAL A 324 31.33 -2.41 -6.28
CA VAL A 324 31.18 -0.96 -6.23
C VAL A 324 29.91 -0.55 -6.97
N PHE A 325 29.72 -1.01 -8.22
CA PHE A 325 28.51 -0.69 -8.98
C PHE A 325 27.21 -1.05 -8.23
N TYR A 326 27.11 -2.28 -7.72
CA TYR A 326 25.89 -2.76 -7.06
C TYR A 326 25.62 -2.02 -5.73
N PHE A 327 26.61 -1.93 -4.84
CA PHE A 327 26.41 -1.31 -3.52
C PHE A 327 26.28 0.21 -3.61
N SER A 328 26.95 0.90 -4.55
CA SER A 328 26.70 2.32 -4.81
C SER A 328 25.27 2.54 -5.29
N THR A 329 24.82 1.76 -6.28
CA THR A 329 23.46 1.86 -6.83
C THR A 329 22.42 1.62 -5.74
N PHE A 330 22.55 0.53 -4.97
CA PHE A 330 21.65 0.23 -3.85
C PHE A 330 21.62 1.36 -2.82
N SER A 331 22.78 1.82 -2.34
CA SER A 331 22.86 2.83 -1.27
C SER A 331 22.32 4.19 -1.70
N MET A 332 22.61 4.61 -2.93
CA MET A 332 22.12 5.88 -3.46
C MET A 332 20.63 5.84 -3.76
N LEU A 333 20.11 4.72 -4.28
CA LEU A 333 18.68 4.54 -4.50
C LEU A 333 17.89 4.46 -3.19
N ILE A 334 18.36 3.74 -2.16
CA ILE A 334 17.62 3.63 -0.89
C ILE A 334 17.57 4.96 -0.14
N LEU A 335 18.66 5.74 -0.18
CA LEU A 335 18.68 7.11 0.35
C LEU A 335 17.77 8.04 -0.46
N HIS A 336 17.81 7.94 -1.79
CA HIS A 336 16.96 8.75 -2.65
C HIS A 336 15.47 8.46 -2.43
N VAL A 337 15.08 7.18 -2.43
CA VAL A 337 13.67 6.81 -2.25
C VAL A 337 13.19 7.13 -0.85
N GLY A 338 13.96 6.74 0.18
CA GLY A 338 13.55 6.88 1.57
C GLY A 338 13.49 8.32 2.09
N VAL A 339 14.17 9.28 1.44
CA VAL A 339 14.19 10.68 1.88
C VAL A 339 13.49 11.63 0.91
N VAL A 340 13.49 11.31 -0.40
CA VAL A 340 13.12 12.27 -1.45
C VAL A 340 11.92 11.83 -2.26
N SER A 341 12.01 10.70 -2.98
CA SER A 341 11.01 10.40 -4.02
C SER A 341 9.71 9.80 -3.49
N ASP A 342 9.80 8.94 -2.46
CA ASP A 342 8.67 8.31 -1.78
C ASP A 342 9.02 8.07 -0.29
N PRO A 343 9.27 9.15 0.48
CA PRO A 343 9.56 9.01 1.90
C PRO A 343 8.29 8.59 2.67
N PRO A 344 8.41 7.79 3.74
CA PRO A 344 7.32 7.68 4.71
C PRO A 344 7.03 9.03 5.35
N TYR A 345 5.76 9.28 5.68
CA TYR A 345 5.34 10.57 6.23
C TYR A 345 5.76 10.70 7.70
N PHE A 346 6.64 11.66 7.98
CA PHE A 346 7.06 12.06 9.33
C PHE A 346 7.16 13.58 9.41
N PRO A 347 6.83 14.19 10.58
CA PRO A 347 6.86 15.64 10.77
C PRO A 347 8.27 16.23 10.75
N SER A 348 9.30 15.45 11.09
CA SER A 348 10.67 15.92 11.17
C SER A 348 11.62 15.15 10.25
N LEU A 349 12.61 15.86 9.68
CA LEU A 349 13.68 15.25 8.91
C LEU A 349 14.49 14.24 9.75
N ALA A 350 14.65 14.52 11.04
CA ALA A 350 15.36 13.64 11.97
C ALA A 350 14.65 12.28 12.15
N GLU A 351 13.32 12.29 12.31
CA GLU A 351 12.53 11.05 12.36
C GLU A 351 12.62 10.28 11.04
N LEU A 352 12.58 10.99 9.91
CA LEU A 352 12.74 10.38 8.58
C LEU A 352 14.10 9.67 8.43
N PHE A 353 15.18 10.27 8.91
CA PHE A 353 16.50 9.60 8.93
C PHE A 353 16.55 8.45 9.94
N SER A 354 15.93 8.60 11.11
CA SER A 354 15.87 7.55 12.13
C SER A 354 15.18 6.28 11.60
N ILE A 355 14.01 6.43 10.97
CA ILE A 355 13.27 5.31 10.39
C ILE A 355 14.00 4.71 9.17
N LEU A 356 14.70 5.53 8.39
CA LEU A 356 15.47 5.03 7.26
C LEU A 356 16.67 4.20 7.72
N LEU A 357 17.39 4.66 8.76
CA LEU A 357 18.52 3.93 9.33
C LEU A 357 18.08 2.60 9.97
N SER A 358 16.91 2.56 10.63
CA SER A 358 16.38 1.32 11.20
C SER A 358 16.08 0.26 10.12
N ARG A 359 15.72 0.71 8.90
CA ARG A 359 15.48 -0.15 7.73
C ARG A 359 16.77 -0.50 6.97
N LEU A 360 17.79 0.36 7.03
CA LEU A 360 19.00 0.24 6.21
C LEU A 360 19.84 -0.98 6.59
N LEU A 361 20.03 -1.27 7.87
CA LEU A 361 20.87 -2.40 8.31
C LEU A 361 20.37 -3.77 7.78
N PRO A 362 19.11 -4.18 8.03
CA PRO A 362 18.58 -5.42 7.46
C PRO A 362 18.53 -5.37 5.92
N ALA A 363 18.26 -4.21 5.33
CA ALA A 363 18.29 -4.06 3.88
C ALA A 363 19.68 -4.30 3.29
N CYS A 364 20.74 -3.81 3.94
CA CYS A 364 22.13 -4.06 3.56
C CYS A 364 22.50 -5.55 3.64
N PHE A 365 22.04 -6.27 4.67
CA PHE A 365 22.25 -7.71 4.79
C PHE A 365 21.60 -8.46 3.62
N ILE A 366 20.34 -8.16 3.33
CA ILE A 366 19.61 -8.76 2.21
C ILE A 366 20.28 -8.40 0.88
N ALA A 367 20.64 -7.13 0.68
CA ALA A 367 21.34 -6.68 -0.51
C ALA A 367 22.69 -7.39 -0.68
N TYR A 368 23.41 -7.68 0.40
CA TYR A 368 24.65 -8.46 0.38
C TYR A 368 24.41 -9.91 -0.03
N VAL A 369 23.38 -10.58 0.49
CA VAL A 369 23.01 -11.94 0.08
C VAL A 369 22.61 -11.98 -1.40
N LEU A 370 21.77 -11.04 -1.83
CA LEU A 370 21.38 -10.88 -3.24
C LEU A 370 22.60 -10.58 -4.13
N TYR A 371 23.57 -9.81 -3.64
CA TYR A 371 24.82 -9.57 -4.34
C TYR A 371 25.60 -10.87 -4.54
N LEU A 372 25.82 -11.65 -3.48
CA LEU A 372 26.62 -12.87 -3.55
C LEU A 372 26.02 -13.91 -4.51
N TYR A 373 24.71 -14.13 -4.41
CA TYR A 373 24.06 -15.24 -5.09
C TYR A 373 23.41 -14.86 -6.41
N ALA A 374 23.04 -13.59 -6.64
CA ALA A 374 22.35 -13.17 -7.86
C ALA A 374 23.13 -12.12 -8.68
N ALA A 375 23.53 -11.00 -8.08
CA ALA A 375 24.11 -9.90 -8.85
C ALA A 375 25.57 -10.14 -9.26
N ARG A 376 26.41 -10.66 -8.36
CA ARG A 376 27.83 -10.93 -8.64
C ARG A 376 28.02 -11.91 -9.80
N PRO A 377 27.34 -13.08 -9.85
CA PRO A 377 27.48 -14.01 -10.98
C PRO A 377 27.12 -13.37 -12.34
N LEU A 378 26.09 -12.52 -12.38
CA LEU A 378 25.68 -11.80 -13.60
C LEU A 378 26.72 -10.74 -13.99
N LEU A 379 27.04 -9.84 -13.06
CA LEU A 379 27.87 -8.66 -13.30
C LEU A 379 29.34 -9.01 -13.58
N GLN A 380 29.86 -10.10 -13.01
CA GLN A 380 31.23 -10.56 -13.28
C GLN A 380 31.42 -11.00 -14.72
N ARG A 381 30.41 -11.62 -15.36
CA ARG A 381 30.48 -12.08 -16.75
C ARG A 381 30.60 -10.92 -17.75
N VAL A 382 30.14 -9.73 -17.38
CA VAL A 382 30.21 -8.50 -18.19
C VAL A 382 31.18 -7.46 -17.62
N ALA A 383 32.11 -7.87 -16.76
CA ALA A 383 33.12 -6.97 -16.20
C ALA A 383 34.16 -6.46 -17.24
N HIS A 384 34.05 -6.92 -18.50
CA HIS A 384 34.88 -6.46 -19.60
C HIS A 384 34.46 -5.03 -20.05
N PRO A 385 35.41 -4.11 -20.33
CA PRO A 385 35.10 -2.72 -20.66
C PRO A 385 34.21 -2.54 -21.91
N GLY A 386 34.19 -3.52 -22.81
CA GLY A 386 33.33 -3.53 -23.99
C GLY A 386 31.81 -3.56 -23.72
N TYR A 387 31.36 -3.83 -22.49
CA TYR A 387 29.94 -3.87 -22.12
C TYR A 387 29.47 -2.67 -21.29
N GLN A 388 30.35 -1.71 -21.03
CA GLN A 388 30.17 -0.78 -19.93
C GLN A 388 28.98 0.18 -20.08
N ILE A 389 28.77 0.74 -21.27
CA ILE A 389 27.65 1.66 -21.53
C ILE A 389 26.34 0.88 -21.62
N GLU A 390 26.34 -0.23 -22.34
CA GLU A 390 25.16 -1.08 -22.55
C GLU A 390 24.68 -1.67 -21.22
N LYS A 391 25.58 -2.20 -20.38
CA LYS A 391 25.28 -2.65 -19.00
C LYS A 391 24.66 -1.52 -18.17
N SER A 392 25.22 -0.32 -18.25
CA SER A 392 24.74 0.84 -17.48
C SER A 392 23.30 1.17 -17.84
N ILE A 393 22.98 1.26 -19.13
CA ILE A 393 21.62 1.58 -19.60
C ILE A 393 20.65 0.45 -19.24
N LEU A 394 21.00 -0.80 -19.57
CA LEU A 394 20.13 -1.96 -19.35
C LEU A 394 19.83 -2.20 -17.87
N TYR A 395 20.74 -1.87 -16.96
CA TYR A 395 20.54 -2.10 -15.53
C TYR A 395 19.95 -0.87 -14.81
N LEU A 396 20.51 0.33 -15.02
CA LEU A 396 20.12 1.52 -14.26
C LEU A 396 18.75 2.06 -14.65
N THR A 397 18.42 2.09 -15.94
CA THR A 397 17.09 2.57 -16.39
C THR A 397 15.96 1.81 -15.70
N PRO A 398 15.89 0.47 -15.74
CA PRO A 398 14.87 -0.27 -15.02
C PRO A 398 15.01 -0.19 -13.49
N ALA A 399 16.23 -0.04 -12.95
CA ALA A 399 16.41 0.18 -11.51
C ALA A 399 15.75 1.48 -11.01
N PHE A 400 15.89 2.58 -11.76
CA PHE A 400 15.17 3.82 -11.46
C PHE A 400 13.66 3.67 -11.68
N ILE A 401 13.22 2.96 -12.73
CA ILE A 401 11.79 2.69 -12.95
C ILE A 401 11.18 1.93 -11.76
N GLY A 402 11.87 0.90 -11.24
CA GLY A 402 11.42 0.15 -10.07
C GLY A 402 11.51 0.95 -8.77
N ALA A 403 12.56 1.76 -8.59
CA ALA A 403 12.73 2.60 -7.40
C ALA A 403 11.66 3.71 -7.30
N LEU A 404 11.25 4.24 -8.45
CA LEU A 404 10.20 5.26 -8.60
C LEU A 404 8.84 4.64 -8.90
N ASN A 405 8.53 3.48 -8.31
CA ASN A 405 7.27 2.75 -8.51
C ASN A 405 6.03 3.63 -8.35
N ASN A 406 6.07 4.62 -7.46
CA ASN A 406 5.01 5.58 -7.23
C ASN A 406 4.73 6.55 -8.40
N TYR A 407 5.72 6.79 -9.29
CA TYR A 407 5.55 7.58 -10.52
C TYR A 407 5.49 6.72 -11.79
N THR A 408 5.83 5.43 -11.70
CA THR A 408 5.85 4.49 -12.84
C THR A 408 4.67 3.52 -12.74
N PHE A 409 4.87 2.30 -12.25
CA PHE A 409 3.85 1.25 -12.30
C PHE A 409 2.58 1.59 -11.53
N ALA A 410 2.67 2.27 -10.39
CA ALA A 410 1.49 2.64 -9.60
C ALA A 410 0.57 3.63 -10.34
N LEU A 411 1.11 4.39 -11.28
CA LEU A 411 0.37 5.34 -12.12
C LEU A 411 -0.06 4.70 -13.45
N TRP A 412 0.81 3.90 -14.06
CA TRP A 412 0.57 3.34 -15.40
C TRP A 412 -0.32 2.10 -15.38
N ILE A 413 -0.32 1.35 -14.27
CA ILE A 413 -1.05 0.09 -14.15
C ILE A 413 -2.16 0.29 -13.10
N PRO A 414 -3.44 0.28 -13.50
CA PRO A 414 -4.58 0.41 -12.59
C PRO A 414 -4.79 -0.91 -11.81
N LEU A 415 -3.82 -1.28 -10.98
CA LEU A 415 -3.82 -2.46 -10.12
C LEU A 415 -3.25 -2.06 -8.75
N GLN A 416 -4.09 -1.42 -7.96
CA GLN A 416 -3.67 -0.95 -6.64
C GLN A 416 -3.73 -2.04 -5.58
N ARG A 417 -4.76 -2.90 -5.64
CA ARG A 417 -4.86 -4.13 -4.85
C ARG A 417 -5.45 -5.25 -5.69
N LEU A 418 -5.03 -6.47 -5.41
CA LEU A 418 -5.51 -7.69 -6.08
C LEU A 418 -6.67 -8.31 -5.28
N THR A 419 -7.73 -7.53 -5.02
CA THR A 419 -8.96 -8.06 -4.41
C THR A 419 -10.04 -8.24 -5.47
N PRO A 420 -10.96 -9.22 -5.34
CA PRO A 420 -12.07 -9.39 -6.27
C PRO A 420 -12.91 -8.12 -6.44
N HIS A 421 -13.15 -7.40 -5.33
CA HIS A 421 -13.87 -6.13 -5.29
C HIS A 421 -13.18 -5.04 -6.12
N ASP A 422 -11.88 -4.86 -5.93
CA ASP A 422 -11.11 -3.85 -6.63
C ASP A 422 -11.03 -4.15 -8.13
N LEU A 423 -10.90 -5.44 -8.49
CA LEU A 423 -10.88 -5.87 -9.88
C LEU A 423 -12.24 -5.64 -10.59
N ALA A 424 -13.34 -5.63 -9.84
CA ALA A 424 -14.67 -5.35 -10.37
C ALA A 424 -14.93 -3.85 -10.54
N ASN A 425 -14.45 -3.02 -9.60
CA ASN A 425 -14.81 -1.60 -9.49
C ASN A 425 -13.76 -0.64 -10.07
N GLN A 426 -12.49 -1.04 -10.16
CA GLN A 426 -11.44 -0.19 -10.72
C GLN A 426 -11.47 -0.22 -12.26
N PRO A 427 -11.55 0.95 -12.93
CA PRO A 427 -11.59 1.01 -14.39
C PRO A 427 -10.28 0.49 -15.00
N GLY A 428 -10.40 -0.45 -15.94
CA GLY A 428 -9.25 -1.02 -16.66
C GLY A 428 -8.47 -2.11 -15.91
N ALA A 429 -8.80 -2.41 -14.66
CA ALA A 429 -8.05 -3.38 -13.83
C ALA A 429 -8.00 -4.80 -14.43
N LYS A 430 -9.12 -5.31 -14.97
CA LYS A 430 -9.18 -6.66 -15.59
C LYS A 430 -8.23 -6.80 -16.77
N VAL A 431 -8.21 -5.80 -17.65
CA VAL A 431 -7.34 -5.79 -18.85
C VAL A 431 -5.88 -5.63 -18.43
N ALA A 432 -5.60 -4.74 -17.47
CA ALA A 432 -4.26 -4.56 -16.93
C ALA A 432 -3.73 -5.85 -16.29
N LEU A 433 -4.55 -6.55 -15.48
CA LEU A 433 -4.19 -7.81 -14.85
C LEU A 433 -3.85 -8.89 -15.87
N ALA A 434 -4.72 -9.09 -16.87
CA ALA A 434 -4.50 -10.07 -17.93
C ALA A 434 -3.19 -9.81 -18.70
N THR A 435 -2.92 -8.53 -19.00
CA THR A 435 -1.70 -8.10 -19.70
C THR A 435 -0.45 -8.35 -18.86
N VAL A 436 -0.46 -7.91 -17.59
CA VAL A 436 0.68 -8.08 -16.67
C VAL A 436 0.97 -9.56 -16.43
N VAL A 437 -0.05 -10.39 -16.18
CA VAL A 437 0.11 -11.83 -15.98
C VAL A 437 0.68 -12.49 -17.24
N SER A 438 0.20 -12.13 -18.42
CA SER A 438 0.72 -12.65 -19.69
C SER A 438 2.20 -12.30 -19.88
N ILE A 439 2.60 -11.06 -19.59
CA ILE A 439 4.00 -10.61 -19.64
C ILE A 439 4.85 -11.40 -18.64
N ILE A 440 4.39 -11.55 -17.39
CA ILE A 440 5.13 -12.29 -16.36
C ILE A 440 5.31 -13.76 -16.79
N ILE A 441 4.28 -14.41 -17.33
CA ILE A 441 4.38 -15.79 -17.82
C ILE A 441 5.45 -15.90 -18.92
N VAL A 442 5.47 -14.98 -19.89
CA VAL A 442 6.50 -14.96 -20.94
C VAL A 442 7.90 -14.76 -20.34
N ILE A 443 8.05 -13.88 -19.35
CA ILE A 443 9.32 -13.65 -18.65
C ILE A 443 9.78 -14.93 -17.93
N VAL A 444 8.91 -15.57 -17.15
CA VAL A 444 9.24 -16.79 -16.40
C VAL A 444 9.60 -17.92 -17.36
N LEU A 445 8.81 -18.15 -18.41
CA LEU A 445 9.08 -19.22 -19.39
C LEU A 445 10.38 -18.97 -20.15
N SER A 446 10.66 -17.73 -20.55
CA SER A 446 11.92 -17.38 -21.22
C SER A 446 13.13 -17.54 -20.31
N GLN A 447 13.07 -17.07 -19.05
CA GLN A 447 14.16 -17.26 -18.09
C GLN A 447 14.35 -18.75 -17.74
N ALA A 448 13.28 -19.53 -17.57
CA ALA A 448 13.37 -20.97 -17.33
C ALA A 448 14.05 -21.70 -18.50
N TRP A 449 13.72 -21.32 -19.73
CA TRP A 449 14.39 -21.84 -20.92
C TRP A 449 15.87 -21.47 -20.95
N LEU A 450 16.24 -20.23 -20.63
CA LEU A 450 17.65 -19.79 -20.57
C LEU A 450 18.44 -20.50 -19.47
N ILE A 451 17.87 -20.66 -18.28
CA ILE A 451 18.49 -21.39 -17.16
C ILE A 451 18.74 -22.85 -17.53
N ARG A 452 17.81 -23.46 -18.27
CA ARG A 452 17.98 -24.80 -18.84
C ARG A 452 19.09 -24.84 -19.88
N GLN A 453 19.15 -23.89 -20.81
CA GLN A 453 20.23 -23.84 -21.82
C GLN A 453 21.61 -23.69 -21.16
N ALA A 454 21.69 -23.04 -20.00
CA ALA A 454 22.89 -22.93 -19.18
C ALA A 454 23.20 -24.18 -18.31
N GLY A 455 22.39 -25.24 -18.37
CA GLY A 455 22.61 -26.48 -17.61
C GLY A 455 22.36 -26.38 -16.09
N LEU A 456 21.72 -25.30 -15.62
CA LEU A 456 21.54 -25.03 -14.18
C LEU A 456 20.17 -25.44 -13.63
N MET A 457 19.22 -25.80 -14.50
CA MET A 457 17.81 -26.01 -14.17
C MET A 457 17.55 -26.93 -12.96
N PRO A 458 18.25 -28.07 -12.74
CA PRO A 458 18.00 -28.90 -11.56
C PRO A 458 18.22 -28.16 -10.23
N ARG A 459 19.24 -27.28 -10.15
CA ARG A 459 19.53 -26.50 -8.93
C ARG A 459 18.45 -25.47 -8.67
N TYR A 460 18.02 -24.76 -9.71
CA TYR A 460 16.95 -23.76 -9.61
C TYR A 460 15.60 -24.37 -9.30
N LEU A 461 15.29 -25.53 -9.87
CA LEU A 461 14.05 -26.23 -9.56
C LEU A 461 13.99 -26.58 -8.07
N LYS A 462 15.09 -27.04 -7.46
CA LYS A 462 15.15 -27.28 -6.00
C LYS A 462 14.85 -26.02 -5.18
N VAL A 463 15.44 -24.88 -5.55
CA VAL A 463 15.25 -23.59 -4.85
C VAL A 463 13.83 -23.06 -5.03
N TYR A 464 13.30 -23.04 -6.25
CA TYR A 464 11.96 -22.53 -6.49
C TYR A 464 10.87 -23.46 -5.97
N LEU A 465 11.08 -24.78 -5.97
CA LEU A 465 10.17 -25.72 -5.31
C LEU A 465 10.17 -25.51 -3.79
N SER A 466 11.31 -25.18 -3.18
CA SER A 466 11.31 -24.86 -1.74
C SER A 466 10.58 -23.57 -1.43
N PHE A 467 10.72 -22.53 -2.26
CA PHE A 467 9.93 -21.30 -2.12
C PHE A 467 8.43 -21.57 -2.26
N VAL A 468 8.01 -22.35 -3.26
CA VAL A 468 6.61 -22.75 -3.44
C VAL A 468 6.12 -23.56 -2.25
N ALA A 469 6.90 -24.51 -1.74
CA ALA A 469 6.54 -25.29 -0.55
C ALA A 469 6.35 -24.41 0.69
N ILE A 470 7.23 -23.42 0.91
CA ILE A 470 7.10 -22.44 2.00
C ILE A 470 5.83 -21.62 1.81
N LEU A 471 5.54 -21.13 0.60
CA LEU A 471 4.32 -20.36 0.33
C LEU A 471 3.05 -21.20 0.53
N LEU A 472 3.05 -22.47 0.13
CA LEU A 472 1.93 -23.39 0.37
C LEU A 472 1.74 -23.67 1.85
N PHE A 473 2.83 -23.83 2.61
CA PHE A 473 2.77 -23.95 4.07
C PHE A 473 2.17 -22.69 4.71
N LEU A 474 2.66 -21.50 4.32
CA LEU A 474 2.13 -20.22 4.81
C LEU A 474 0.67 -20.00 4.45
N LEU A 475 0.25 -20.43 3.25
CA LEU A 475 -1.14 -20.37 2.79
C LEU A 475 -2.06 -21.31 3.58
N ALA A 476 -1.54 -22.42 4.10
CA ALA A 476 -2.29 -23.39 4.88
C ALA A 476 -2.47 -23.00 6.35
N LEU A 477 -1.80 -21.94 6.83
CA LEU A 477 -1.92 -21.49 8.22
C LEU A 477 -3.32 -20.89 8.48
N PRO A 478 -4.06 -21.39 9.48
CA PRO A 478 -5.40 -20.90 9.77
C PRO A 478 -5.37 -19.47 10.33
N GLY A 479 -6.37 -18.66 9.94
CA GLY A 479 -6.52 -17.28 10.43
C GLY A 479 -5.51 -16.27 9.88
N LEU A 480 -4.72 -16.66 8.87
CA LEU A 480 -3.76 -15.79 8.19
C LEU A 480 -3.98 -15.81 6.68
N ARG A 481 -3.59 -14.72 6.02
CA ARG A 481 -3.79 -14.51 4.58
C ARG A 481 -2.49 -14.13 3.93
N LEU A 482 -2.18 -14.79 2.81
CA LEU A 482 -0.96 -14.54 2.07
C LEU A 482 -1.04 -13.19 1.35
N ARG A 483 -0.15 -12.26 1.70
CA ARG A 483 0.01 -10.96 1.04
C ARG A 483 1.45 -10.76 0.63
N ILE A 484 1.72 -10.95 -0.66
CA ILE A 484 3.08 -10.81 -1.19
C ILE A 484 3.31 -9.37 -1.64
N HIS A 485 4.16 -8.66 -0.90
CA HIS A 485 4.62 -7.32 -1.26
C HIS A 485 5.68 -7.38 -2.37
N HIS A 486 5.80 -6.32 -3.19
CA HIS A 486 6.72 -6.28 -4.33
C HIS A 486 8.20 -6.43 -3.93
N TYR A 487 8.60 -6.02 -2.74
CA TYR A 487 9.96 -6.24 -2.26
C TYR A 487 10.27 -7.73 -2.02
N ILE A 488 9.27 -8.54 -1.61
CA ILE A 488 9.40 -9.99 -1.45
C ILE A 488 9.50 -10.64 -2.84
N LEU A 489 8.66 -10.22 -3.79
CA LEU A 489 8.76 -10.68 -5.18
C LEU A 489 10.14 -10.39 -5.76
N ALA A 490 10.69 -9.21 -5.50
CA ALA A 490 12.06 -8.86 -5.90
C ALA A 490 13.09 -9.85 -5.35
N MET A 491 13.04 -10.19 -4.06
CA MET A 491 13.95 -11.15 -3.46
C MET A 491 13.80 -12.57 -4.04
N LEU A 492 12.56 -13.03 -4.27
CA LEU A 492 12.29 -14.37 -4.78
C LEU A 492 12.68 -14.54 -6.26
N LEU A 493 12.51 -13.50 -7.07
CA LEU A 493 12.72 -13.55 -8.52
C LEU A 493 14.15 -13.19 -8.93
N MET A 494 14.89 -12.40 -8.14
CA MET A 494 16.24 -11.94 -8.50
C MET A 494 17.26 -13.08 -8.75
N PRO A 495 17.25 -14.21 -8.01
CA PRO A 495 18.10 -15.35 -8.36
C PRO A 495 17.86 -15.87 -9.78
N GLY A 496 16.63 -15.78 -10.30
CA GLY A 496 16.29 -16.22 -11.65
C GLY A 496 16.95 -15.42 -12.78
N THR A 497 17.64 -14.31 -12.48
CA THR A 497 18.21 -13.39 -13.47
C THR A 497 19.74 -13.49 -13.59
N ILE A 498 20.33 -14.64 -13.24
CA ILE A 498 21.80 -14.82 -13.22
C ILE A 498 22.41 -15.00 -14.63
N ILE A 499 21.61 -15.44 -15.61
CA ILE A 499 22.10 -15.69 -16.96
C ILE A 499 22.47 -14.36 -17.65
N PRO A 500 23.66 -14.22 -18.26
CA PRO A 500 24.13 -12.95 -18.83
C PRO A 500 23.47 -12.64 -20.18
N THR A 501 22.16 -12.41 -20.17
CA THR A 501 21.37 -11.90 -21.31
C THR A 501 20.92 -10.48 -21.05
N ARG A 502 20.67 -9.69 -22.10
CA ARG A 502 20.16 -8.31 -21.98
C ARG A 502 18.92 -8.21 -21.08
N ALA A 503 17.98 -9.16 -21.24
CA ALA A 503 16.75 -9.22 -20.45
C ALA A 503 17.03 -9.42 -18.96
N SER A 504 17.99 -10.26 -18.61
CA SER A 504 18.34 -10.51 -17.20
C SER A 504 18.93 -9.27 -16.51
N PHE A 505 19.67 -8.40 -17.23
CA PHE A 505 20.09 -7.09 -16.69
C PHE A 505 18.90 -6.17 -16.43
N ILE A 506 17.95 -6.13 -17.37
CA ILE A 506 16.73 -5.34 -17.22
C ILE A 506 15.95 -5.80 -15.99
N TYR A 507 15.73 -7.10 -15.85
CA TYR A 507 15.00 -7.67 -14.73
C TYR A 507 15.74 -7.48 -13.41
N GLN A 508 17.06 -7.69 -13.36
CA GLN A 508 17.81 -7.53 -12.11
C GLN A 508 17.81 -6.07 -11.63
N GLY A 509 17.99 -5.11 -12.56
CA GLY A 509 17.86 -3.69 -12.26
C GLY A 509 16.47 -3.37 -11.72
N LEU A 510 15.41 -3.78 -12.44
CA LEU A 510 14.02 -3.56 -12.05
C LEU A 510 13.71 -4.11 -10.64
N LEU A 511 14.12 -5.35 -10.37
CA LEU A 511 13.88 -6.03 -9.09
C LEU A 511 14.66 -5.34 -7.96
N LEU A 512 15.90 -4.88 -8.19
CA LEU A 512 16.62 -4.08 -7.20
C LEU A 512 15.88 -2.78 -6.88
N GLY A 513 15.36 -2.09 -7.90
CA GLY A 513 14.53 -0.90 -7.74
C GLY A 513 13.27 -1.16 -6.91
N LEU A 514 12.52 -2.21 -7.25
CA LEU A 514 11.29 -2.59 -6.52
C LEU A 514 11.58 -3.00 -5.07
N PHE A 515 12.68 -3.72 -4.83
CA PHE A 515 13.15 -4.04 -3.48
C PHE A 515 13.42 -2.76 -2.68
N VAL A 516 14.18 -1.83 -3.24
CA VAL A 516 14.50 -0.55 -2.61
C VAL A 516 13.23 0.25 -2.34
N ASN A 517 12.31 0.37 -3.31
CA ASN A 517 11.06 1.10 -3.13
C ASN A 517 10.22 0.53 -1.99
N GLY A 518 10.00 -0.79 -1.98
CA GLY A 518 9.18 -1.43 -0.96
C GLY A 518 9.76 -1.27 0.45
N VAL A 519 11.06 -1.51 0.60
CA VAL A 519 11.72 -1.40 1.92
C VAL A 519 11.84 0.05 2.38
N ALA A 520 12.22 0.98 1.51
CA ALA A 520 12.40 2.38 1.87
C ALA A 520 11.08 3.03 2.30
N ARG A 521 9.98 2.78 1.58
CA ARG A 521 8.66 3.36 1.87
C ARG A 521 7.92 2.64 3.00
N TRP A 522 7.80 1.31 2.91
CA TRP A 522 6.91 0.50 3.75
C TRP A 522 7.65 -0.31 4.82
N GLY A 523 8.96 -0.49 4.69
CA GLY A 523 9.72 -1.39 5.57
C GLY A 523 9.53 -2.86 5.23
N PHE A 524 9.76 -3.74 6.21
CA PHE A 524 9.66 -5.19 6.07
C PHE A 524 8.27 -5.69 6.47
N ALA A 525 7.26 -5.36 5.65
CA ALA A 525 5.88 -5.81 5.88
C ALA A 525 5.75 -7.33 5.84
N SER A 526 4.79 -7.90 6.57
CA SER A 526 4.67 -9.36 6.67
C SER A 526 4.30 -10.01 5.33
N ILE A 527 4.70 -11.28 5.14
CA ILE A 527 4.25 -12.13 4.02
C ILE A 527 2.82 -12.63 4.28
N ILE A 528 2.44 -12.75 5.55
CA ILE A 528 1.14 -13.22 6.01
C ILE A 528 0.49 -12.16 6.91
N GLU A 529 -0.74 -11.81 6.64
CA GLU A 529 -1.49 -10.77 7.36
C GLU A 529 -2.74 -11.36 7.99
N THR A 530 -3.26 -10.71 9.03
CA THR A 530 -4.54 -11.10 9.62
C THR A 530 -5.70 -10.62 8.75
N PRO A 531 -6.85 -11.32 8.74
CA PRO A 531 -8.07 -10.86 8.08
C PRO A 531 -8.48 -9.44 8.51
N ALA A 532 -8.18 -9.06 9.76
CA ALA A 532 -8.39 -7.71 10.27
C ALA A 532 -7.50 -6.66 9.57
N ALA A 533 -6.21 -6.95 9.44
CA ALA A 533 -5.27 -6.07 8.73
C ALA A 533 -5.62 -5.92 7.23
N LEU A 534 -6.36 -6.87 6.67
CA LEU A 534 -6.86 -6.84 5.30
C LEU A 534 -8.30 -6.29 5.16
N GLY A 535 -9.02 -6.11 6.26
CA GLY A 535 -10.42 -5.67 6.24
C GLY A 535 -11.38 -6.70 5.61
N GLU A 536 -11.09 -8.00 5.74
CA GLU A 536 -11.91 -9.08 5.17
C GLU A 536 -13.24 -9.28 5.92
N ASP A 537 -14.29 -9.57 5.14
CA ASP A 537 -15.65 -9.81 5.61
C ASP A 537 -15.72 -11.00 6.62
N PRO A 538 -16.49 -10.89 7.72
CA PRO A 538 -16.62 -11.95 8.73
C PRO A 538 -17.33 -13.22 8.25
N THR A 539 -17.96 -13.22 7.07
CA THR A 539 -18.71 -14.38 6.56
C THR A 539 -17.83 -15.56 6.14
N GLY A 540 -16.51 -15.38 6.01
CA GLY A 540 -15.54 -16.46 5.79
C GLY A 540 -14.97 -17.04 7.11
N PRO A 541 -14.48 -18.30 7.12
CA PRO A 541 -13.73 -18.83 8.27
C PRO A 541 -12.55 -17.92 8.63
N GLY A 542 -12.56 -17.38 9.85
CA GLY A 542 -11.55 -16.44 10.33
C GLY A 542 -11.71 -14.98 9.88
N GLY A 543 -12.84 -14.60 9.26
CA GLY A 543 -13.08 -13.21 8.84
C GLY A 543 -13.12 -12.22 10.01
N TRP A 544 -12.92 -10.93 9.72
CA TRP A 544 -12.83 -9.90 10.75
C TRP A 544 -14.20 -9.34 11.09
N TRP A 545 -14.60 -9.43 12.36
CA TRP A 545 -15.88 -8.90 12.88
C TRP A 545 -16.14 -7.46 12.42
N GLY A 546 -15.08 -6.65 12.36
CA GLY A 546 -15.13 -5.24 12.00
C GLY A 546 -15.47 -4.97 10.54
N ALA A 547 -15.47 -5.95 9.64
CA ALA A 547 -15.96 -5.70 8.28
C ALA A 547 -17.50 -5.74 8.17
N SER A 548 -18.20 -6.18 9.22
CA SER A 548 -19.67 -6.11 9.31
C SER A 548 -20.16 -4.93 10.15
N TYR A 549 -21.44 -4.60 9.98
CA TYR A 549 -22.11 -3.50 10.68
C TYR A 549 -23.57 -3.84 11.05
N PRO A 550 -24.19 -3.11 11.99
CA PRO A 550 -25.60 -3.27 12.35
C PRO A 550 -26.54 -3.15 11.15
N ASN A 551 -27.60 -3.97 11.12
CA ASN A 551 -28.61 -4.01 10.08
C ASN A 551 -29.78 -3.11 10.49
N ILE A 552 -29.71 -1.85 10.07
CA ILE A 552 -30.73 -0.85 10.37
C ILE A 552 -31.81 -0.88 9.29
N THR A 553 -33.04 -1.10 9.72
CA THR A 553 -34.24 -1.12 8.87
C THR A 553 -35.32 -0.23 9.49
N ASN A 554 -36.38 0.05 8.73
CA ASN A 554 -37.54 0.78 9.23
C ASN A 554 -38.16 0.17 10.52
N ALA A 555 -37.99 -1.14 10.77
CA ALA A 555 -38.46 -1.78 12.01
C ALA A 555 -37.63 -1.43 13.25
N SER A 556 -36.35 -1.06 13.07
CA SER A 556 -35.43 -0.66 14.14
C SER A 556 -35.46 0.85 14.43
N VAL A 557 -36.23 1.63 13.68
CA VAL A 557 -36.24 3.10 13.75
C VAL A 557 -37.63 3.60 14.11
N SER A 558 -37.72 4.47 15.11
CA SER A 558 -38.96 5.18 15.45
C SER A 558 -38.74 6.69 15.38
N ILE A 559 -39.60 7.40 14.64
CA ILE A 559 -39.49 8.84 14.41
C ILE A 559 -40.71 9.53 15.00
N HIS A 560 -40.46 10.58 15.78
CA HIS A 560 -41.48 11.46 16.34
C HIS A 560 -41.20 12.88 15.86
N LEU A 561 -42.02 13.38 14.93
CA LEU A 561 -41.90 14.76 14.44
C LEU A 561 -42.61 15.73 15.38
N ASP A 562 -42.04 16.92 15.55
CA ASP A 562 -42.65 17.97 16.34
C ASP A 562 -43.95 18.42 15.66
N LYS A 563 -45.02 18.57 16.44
CA LYS A 563 -46.24 19.20 15.94
C LYS A 563 -45.90 20.64 15.59
N ALA A 564 -46.40 21.15 14.46
CA ALA A 564 -46.29 22.56 14.14
C ALA A 564 -46.90 23.37 15.28
N SER A 565 -46.07 23.92 16.17
CA SER A 565 -46.55 24.85 17.19
C SER A 565 -47.03 26.10 16.48
N PRO A 566 -48.26 26.58 16.72
CA PRO A 566 -48.59 27.95 16.40
C PRO A 566 -47.65 28.81 17.21
N MET A 567 -46.74 29.52 16.54
CA MET A 567 -45.93 30.55 17.17
C MET A 567 -46.89 31.47 17.93
N HIS A 568 -46.70 31.64 19.24
CA HIS A 568 -47.45 32.62 20.00
C HIS A 568 -47.27 33.97 19.29
N PRO A 569 -48.35 34.68 18.91
CA PRO A 569 -48.22 35.99 18.29
C PRO A 569 -47.61 36.91 19.34
N ILE A 570 -46.32 37.21 19.20
CA ILE A 570 -45.75 38.39 19.84
C ILE A 570 -46.43 39.57 19.18
N PHE A 571 -47.22 40.30 19.96
CA PHE A 571 -47.92 41.50 19.56
C PHE A 571 -46.92 42.54 19.01
N TYR A 572 -46.80 42.63 17.70
CA TYR A 572 -46.40 43.86 17.02
C TYR A 572 -47.43 44.16 15.93
N ASN A 573 -48.21 45.21 16.16
CA ASN A 573 -49.14 45.75 15.19
C ASN A 573 -48.36 46.35 14.01
N ASN A 574 -48.92 46.15 12.82
CA ASN A 574 -48.74 46.91 11.58
C ASN A 574 -47.42 46.71 10.81
N ALA A 575 -47.42 45.73 9.90
CA ALA A 575 -47.13 46.00 8.48
C ALA A 575 -47.63 44.83 7.63
N ILE A 576 -48.42 45.14 6.60
CA ILE A 576 -48.90 44.20 5.58
C ILE A 576 -47.68 43.78 4.75
N GLY A 577 -47.29 42.51 4.90
CA GLY A 577 -46.26 41.86 4.11
C GLY A 577 -46.41 40.34 4.25
N SER A 578 -46.89 39.70 3.18
CA SER A 578 -47.07 38.26 3.06
C SER A 578 -45.73 37.53 3.21
N GLY A 579 -45.49 36.87 4.36
CA GLY A 579 -44.38 35.96 4.59
C GLY A 579 -44.76 34.94 5.67
N SER A 580 -44.98 33.69 5.24
CA SER A 580 -45.36 32.55 6.07
C SER A 580 -44.21 32.18 7.03
N GLY A 581 -44.35 32.48 8.34
CA GLY A 581 -43.52 31.90 9.39
C GLY A 581 -43.85 30.41 9.58
N SER A 582 -43.32 29.55 8.71
CA SER A 582 -43.59 28.11 8.73
C SER A 582 -42.76 27.42 9.81
N ALA A 583 -43.43 26.81 10.81
CA ALA A 583 -42.80 25.82 11.67
C ALA A 583 -42.16 24.73 10.80
N TYR A 584 -40.84 24.52 10.93
CA TYR A 584 -40.13 23.53 10.15
C TYR A 584 -40.57 22.11 10.54
N ARG A 585 -41.46 21.52 9.75
CA ARG A 585 -42.09 20.20 10.00
C ARG A 585 -41.12 19.02 10.05
N GLY A 586 -39.86 19.23 9.67
CA GLY A 586 -38.80 18.24 9.75
C GLY A 586 -38.21 18.06 11.15
N ASN A 587 -38.35 19.01 12.07
CA ASN A 587 -37.75 18.86 13.41
C ASN A 587 -38.47 17.79 14.25
N GLY A 588 -37.75 17.15 15.16
CA GLY A 588 -38.26 16.04 15.97
C GLY A 588 -37.17 15.13 16.54
N ASN A 589 -37.57 13.93 16.98
CA ASN A 589 -36.70 12.90 17.52
C ASN A 589 -36.67 11.67 16.61
N ILE A 590 -35.48 11.08 16.43
CA ILE A 590 -35.28 9.78 15.82
C ILE A 590 -34.64 8.85 16.85
N THR A 591 -35.21 7.67 17.05
CA THR A 591 -34.71 6.65 17.99
C THR A 591 -34.38 5.37 17.23
N PHE A 592 -33.19 4.82 17.49
CA PHE A 592 -32.68 3.58 16.93
C PHE A 592 -32.63 2.50 18.01
N HIS A 593 -33.13 1.32 17.67
CA HIS A 593 -33.03 0.09 18.48
C HIS A 593 -31.91 -0.77 17.92
N LEU A 594 -30.75 -0.77 18.59
CA LEU A 594 -29.49 -1.22 17.99
C LEU A 594 -29.09 -2.66 18.37
N TRP A 595 -29.67 -3.24 19.43
CA TRP A 595 -29.26 -4.54 19.95
C TRP A 595 -29.69 -5.73 19.10
N GLU A 596 -28.73 -6.32 18.41
CA GLU A 596 -28.86 -7.57 17.67
C GLU A 596 -28.18 -8.72 18.41
N ARG A 597 -28.69 -9.04 19.61
CA ARG A 597 -28.02 -9.92 20.60
C ARG A 597 -27.45 -11.22 20.00
N GLN A 598 -28.24 -11.94 19.19
CA GLN A 598 -27.81 -13.20 18.56
C GLN A 598 -26.62 -13.00 17.60
N ARG A 599 -26.64 -11.93 16.78
CA ARG A 599 -25.58 -11.67 15.81
C ARG A 599 -24.33 -11.09 16.50
N MET A 600 -24.52 -10.27 17.52
CA MET A 600 -23.44 -9.72 18.33
C MET A 600 -22.68 -10.82 19.10
N GLU A 601 -23.41 -11.78 19.67
CA GLU A 601 -22.83 -12.96 20.34
C GLU A 601 -22.03 -13.82 19.35
N HIS A 602 -22.59 -14.10 18.17
CA HIS A 602 -21.89 -14.85 17.12
C HIS A 602 -20.60 -14.16 16.63
N LEU A 603 -20.60 -12.83 16.52
CA LEU A 603 -19.44 -12.05 16.09
C LEU A 603 -18.44 -11.77 17.25
N GLY A 604 -18.84 -12.01 18.50
CA GLY A 604 -18.05 -11.70 19.69
C GLY A 604 -17.74 -10.21 19.79
N VAL A 605 -18.77 -9.37 19.63
CA VAL A 605 -18.73 -7.90 19.73
C VAL A 605 -19.52 -7.43 20.93
N ASP A 606 -19.07 -6.33 21.55
CA ASP A 606 -19.51 -5.89 22.87
C ASP A 606 -20.49 -4.70 22.80
N GLY A 607 -20.54 -4.00 21.66
CA GLY A 607 -21.30 -2.76 21.53
C GLY A 607 -21.49 -2.25 20.10
N ILE A 608 -22.03 -1.04 19.97
CA ILE A 608 -22.24 -0.33 18.69
C ILE A 608 -21.81 1.15 18.83
N SER A 609 -21.21 1.66 17.75
CA SER A 609 -20.90 3.08 17.58
C SER A 609 -21.77 3.70 16.48
N VAL A 610 -22.20 4.94 16.70
CA VAL A 610 -23.04 5.71 15.79
C VAL A 610 -22.31 6.98 15.34
N LEU A 611 -22.14 7.11 14.02
CA LEU A 611 -21.75 8.38 13.40
C LEU A 611 -22.99 9.14 12.95
N LEU A 612 -22.99 10.43 13.22
CA LEU A 612 -23.89 11.41 12.62
C LEU A 612 -23.03 12.41 11.83
N ASN A 613 -23.30 12.56 10.54
CA ASN A 613 -22.53 13.44 9.64
C ASN A 613 -21.02 13.20 9.73
N ASP A 614 -20.60 11.92 9.75
CA ASP A 614 -19.20 11.50 9.87
C ASP A 614 -18.51 11.83 11.22
N VAL A 615 -19.27 12.21 12.25
CA VAL A 615 -18.80 12.45 13.62
C VAL A 615 -19.37 11.39 14.56
N GLU A 616 -18.54 10.75 15.38
CA GLU A 616 -19.04 9.80 16.39
C GLU A 616 -19.79 10.56 17.47
N ARG A 617 -21.07 10.28 17.63
CA ARG A 617 -21.93 10.92 18.64
C ARG A 617 -22.28 10.00 19.80
N TRP A 618 -22.16 8.70 19.59
CA TRP A 618 -22.58 7.74 20.60
C TRP A 618 -21.82 6.42 20.48
N ARG A 619 -21.54 5.84 21.64
CA ARG A 619 -21.09 4.47 21.84
C ARG A 619 -21.98 3.86 22.92
N GLY A 620 -22.44 2.64 22.70
CA GLY A 620 -23.12 1.87 23.72
C GLY A 620 -22.59 0.45 23.77
N TYR A 621 -22.51 -0.09 24.98
CA TYR A 621 -22.09 -1.46 25.27
C TYR A 621 -23.24 -2.25 25.88
N LEU A 622 -23.25 -3.57 25.66
CA LEU A 622 -24.32 -4.48 26.08
C LEU A 622 -24.49 -4.56 27.61
N ASP A 623 -23.41 -4.34 28.36
CA ASP A 623 -23.35 -4.36 29.81
C ASP A 623 -23.80 -3.03 30.44
N GLU A 624 -23.49 -1.91 29.80
CA GLU A 624 -23.86 -0.56 30.26
C GLU A 624 -25.30 -0.17 29.87
N ASP A 625 -25.69 -0.34 28.61
CA ASP A 625 -27.04 0.01 28.12
C ASP A 625 -27.82 -1.26 27.79
N ARG A 626 -28.67 -1.71 28.72
CA ARG A 626 -29.49 -2.92 28.51
C ARG A 626 -30.52 -2.78 27.38
N LYS A 627 -30.97 -1.55 27.08
CA LYS A 627 -32.07 -1.28 26.13
C LYS A 627 -31.54 -1.02 24.72
N GLY A 628 -30.32 -0.52 24.57
CA GLY A 628 -29.65 -0.31 23.28
C GLY A 628 -30.35 0.72 22.42
N LYS A 629 -30.75 1.82 23.06
CA LYS A 629 -31.57 2.85 22.43
C LYS A 629 -30.76 4.12 22.26
N PHE A 630 -30.45 4.46 21.02
CA PHE A 630 -29.86 5.75 20.70
C PHE A 630 -30.94 6.70 20.18
N THR A 631 -31.12 7.86 20.82
CA THR A 631 -32.08 8.88 20.38
C THR A 631 -31.35 10.16 20.01
N TRP A 632 -31.65 10.70 18.83
CA TRP A 632 -31.16 12.00 18.38
C TRP A 632 -32.32 12.97 18.19
N ARG A 633 -32.17 14.21 18.66
CA ARG A 633 -33.14 15.29 18.45
C ARG A 633 -32.60 16.27 17.41
N ARG A 634 -33.36 16.51 16.35
CA ARG A 634 -33.03 17.48 15.29
C ARG A 634 -33.58 18.86 15.64
N GLN A 635 -32.69 19.84 15.74
CA GLN A 635 -32.97 21.26 16.00
C GLN A 635 -32.14 22.13 15.05
N GLY A 636 -32.37 21.97 13.75
CA GLY A 636 -31.57 22.63 12.72
C GLY A 636 -30.07 22.34 12.84
N HIS A 637 -29.25 23.40 12.96
CA HIS A 637 -27.79 23.27 13.07
C HIS A 637 -27.32 22.92 14.50
N ARG A 638 -28.17 23.16 15.51
CA ARG A 638 -27.81 22.97 16.92
C ARG A 638 -27.53 21.51 17.23
N GLY A 639 -26.42 21.26 17.93
CA GLY A 639 -25.93 19.92 18.27
C GLY A 639 -25.14 19.21 17.16
N LEU A 640 -25.17 19.70 15.92
CA LEU A 640 -24.26 19.23 14.85
C LEU A 640 -22.90 19.92 14.95
N GLU A 641 -22.89 21.15 15.43
CA GLU A 641 -21.70 21.89 15.82
C GLU A 641 -21.10 21.33 17.11
N LEU A 642 -19.79 21.46 17.25
CA LEU A 642 -19.10 21.11 18.49
C LEU A 642 -19.00 22.36 19.34
N VAL A 643 -20.02 22.58 20.18
CA VAL A 643 -20.04 23.71 21.13
C VAL A 643 -18.86 23.56 22.09
N ASN A 644 -18.09 24.64 22.26
CA ASN A 644 -17.03 24.70 23.25
C ASN A 644 -17.68 24.60 24.64
N TYR A 645 -17.59 23.41 25.25
CA TYR A 645 -18.20 23.12 26.54
C TYR A 645 -17.43 23.87 27.63
N SER A 646 -17.78 25.14 27.85
CA SER A 646 -17.36 25.88 29.04
C SER A 646 -18.49 26.56 29.80
N ASP A 647 -19.75 26.52 29.33
CA ASP A 647 -20.82 27.27 30.01
C ASP A 647 -22.17 26.57 30.24
N ASP A 648 -22.42 25.35 29.77
CA ASP A 648 -23.71 24.66 29.99
C ASP A 648 -23.52 23.27 30.62
N LEU A 649 -23.00 23.24 31.85
CA LEU A 649 -23.22 22.12 32.76
C LEU A 649 -24.50 22.40 33.56
N ASN A 650 -25.63 21.88 33.09
CA ASN A 650 -26.67 21.29 33.95
C ASN A 650 -27.81 20.71 33.11
N LEU A 651 -27.63 19.49 32.60
CA LEU A 651 -28.73 18.61 32.20
C LEU A 651 -28.34 17.14 32.44
N GLN A 652 -28.35 16.74 33.71
CA GLN A 652 -28.46 15.37 34.24
C GLN A 652 -29.33 15.54 35.51
N ASP A 653 -30.42 14.84 35.78
CA ASP A 653 -30.80 13.47 35.41
C ASP A 653 -32.32 13.31 35.31
N VAL A 654 -32.75 12.38 34.46
CA VAL A 654 -34.01 11.66 34.62
C VAL A 654 -33.67 10.18 34.58
N ASP A 655 -33.60 9.54 35.74
CA ASP A 655 -34.06 8.15 35.86
C ASP A 655 -34.74 7.91 37.21
N SER A 656 -35.74 7.05 37.12
CA SER A 656 -36.65 6.56 38.15
C SER A 656 -36.10 5.33 38.87
N GLY A 657 -36.31 5.22 40.18
CA GLY A 657 -36.25 3.95 40.91
C GLY A 657 -36.01 4.10 42.42
N ASP A 658 -37.03 3.72 43.21
CA ASP A 658 -37.09 3.54 44.67
C ASP A 658 -35.77 3.15 45.40
N GLU A 659 -35.50 3.77 46.55
CA GLU A 659 -35.55 3.13 47.88
C GLU A 659 -35.30 4.16 49.01
N SER A 660 -35.74 3.77 50.21
CA SER A 660 -36.07 4.51 51.43
C SER A 660 -34.94 5.17 52.26
N ASP A 661 -35.40 6.14 53.07
CA ASP A 661 -34.96 6.58 54.41
C ASP A 661 -33.94 7.72 54.60
N ASP A 662 -34.47 8.77 55.26
CA ASP A 662 -33.89 9.77 56.19
C ASP A 662 -32.47 10.33 55.96
N ASP A 663 -32.39 11.63 55.61
CA ASP A 663 -32.02 12.64 56.60
C ASP A 663 -32.19 14.08 56.08
N MET A 664 -32.65 14.94 56.98
CA MET A 664 -33.15 16.30 56.78
C MET A 664 -32.07 17.34 57.07
N VAL A 665 -31.64 18.16 56.10
CA VAL A 665 -31.10 19.51 56.39
C VAL A 665 -31.50 20.53 55.31
N SER A 666 -32.26 21.53 55.75
CA SER A 666 -32.76 22.69 55.01
C SER A 666 -31.68 23.74 54.72
N PHE A 667 -31.68 24.32 53.51
CA PHE A 667 -31.32 25.74 53.34
C PHE A 667 -32.06 26.38 52.15
N THR A 668 -33.02 27.23 52.46
CA THR A 668 -33.77 28.12 51.54
C THR A 668 -32.88 29.22 50.96
N VAL A 669 -32.86 29.39 49.64
CA VAL A 669 -32.40 30.64 48.97
C VAL A 669 -33.34 30.99 47.79
N GLN A 670 -34.20 31.98 48.08
CA GLN A 670 -34.57 33.14 47.25
C GLN A 670 -34.75 32.96 45.73
N LYS A 671 -36.02 32.73 45.33
CA LYS A 671 -36.57 33.14 44.02
C LYS A 671 -36.57 34.68 43.97
N ASP A 672 -35.67 35.31 43.21
CA ASP A 672 -35.93 36.65 42.63
C ASP A 672 -34.91 37.16 41.58
N GLU A 673 -33.93 36.38 41.12
CA GLU A 673 -32.97 36.84 40.09
C GLU A 673 -33.05 36.14 38.71
N LEU A 674 -34.15 35.43 38.39
CA LEU A 674 -34.33 34.77 37.08
C LEU A 674 -35.03 35.66 36.02
N HIS A 675 -35.21 36.96 36.28
CA HIS A 675 -35.89 37.88 35.34
C HIS A 675 -35.06 39.09 34.89
N ARG A 676 -33.75 39.12 35.15
CA ARG A 676 -32.91 40.28 34.76
C ARG A 676 -31.55 39.90 34.18
N ARG A 677 -31.49 38.85 33.36
CA ARG A 677 -30.32 38.61 32.50
C ARG A 677 -30.64 38.07 31.10
N SER A 678 -31.92 38.00 30.73
CA SER A 678 -32.39 37.62 29.39
C SER A 678 -32.46 38.80 28.42
N SER A 679 -31.71 39.89 28.64
CA SER A 679 -31.90 41.15 27.88
C SER A 679 -30.64 41.73 27.25
N ILE A 680 -29.52 40.99 27.18
CA ILE A 680 -28.29 41.48 26.53
C ILE A 680 -27.55 40.34 25.82
N THR A 681 -28.23 39.57 24.97
CA THR A 681 -27.62 38.89 23.79
C THR A 681 -28.69 38.48 22.76
N GLU A 682 -29.70 39.34 22.56
CA GLU A 682 -30.50 39.27 21.32
C GLU A 682 -29.85 40.19 20.29
N GLN A 683 -28.75 39.71 19.70
CA GLN A 683 -28.20 40.30 18.49
C GLN A 683 -28.12 39.19 17.44
N ALA A 684 -29.06 39.26 16.49
CA ALA A 684 -29.21 38.44 15.28
C ALA A 684 -29.30 36.93 15.50
N LYS A 685 -30.49 36.42 15.84
CA LYS A 685 -30.87 35.05 15.46
C LYS A 685 -30.90 35.02 13.94
N ASP A 686 -30.00 34.25 13.32
CA ASP A 686 -30.14 33.92 11.90
C ASP A 686 -31.48 33.18 11.73
N GLU A 687 -32.35 33.69 10.85
CA GLU A 687 -33.71 33.16 10.62
C GLU A 687 -33.71 31.67 10.17
N ASN A 688 -32.53 31.13 9.82
CA ASN A 688 -32.32 29.77 9.32
C ASN A 688 -31.68 28.79 10.33
N GLU A 689 -31.37 29.18 11.57
CA GLU A 689 -30.72 28.27 12.55
C GLU A 689 -31.52 26.99 12.82
N ASP A 690 -32.85 27.10 12.77
CA ASP A 690 -33.78 26.00 13.07
C ASP A 690 -34.19 25.19 11.81
N GLU A 691 -33.66 25.53 10.62
CA GLU A 691 -33.98 24.83 9.38
C GLU A 691 -33.44 23.39 9.39
N PRO A 692 -34.29 22.36 9.22
CA PRO A 692 -33.86 20.98 9.27
C PRO A 692 -32.98 20.65 8.07
N GLN A 693 -31.82 20.06 8.35
CA GLN A 693 -30.92 19.53 7.33
C GLN A 693 -31.11 18.03 7.16
N ASP A 694 -30.58 17.52 6.05
CA ASP A 694 -30.41 16.08 5.85
C ASP A 694 -29.36 15.56 6.83
N LEU A 695 -29.71 14.53 7.59
CA LEU A 695 -28.81 13.91 8.58
C LEU A 695 -28.40 12.53 8.10
N PHE A 696 -27.09 12.25 8.17
CA PHE A 696 -26.51 10.99 7.69
C PHE A 696 -26.03 10.16 8.87
N PHE A 697 -26.69 9.03 9.11
CA PHE A 697 -26.37 8.09 10.19
C PHE A 697 -25.60 6.89 9.66
N ARG A 698 -24.54 6.48 10.36
CA ARG A 698 -23.81 5.24 10.09
C ARG A 698 -23.50 4.50 11.36
N PHE A 699 -23.40 3.18 11.24
CA PHE A 699 -23.31 2.28 12.37
C PHE A 699 -22.14 1.33 12.17
N ALA A 700 -21.44 1.02 13.27
CA ALA A 700 -20.39 0.01 13.32
C ALA A 700 -20.50 -0.79 14.61
N PHE A 701 -20.10 -2.05 14.59
CA PHE A 701 -19.92 -2.82 15.82
C PHE A 701 -18.69 -2.32 16.59
N LEU A 702 -18.67 -2.59 17.90
CA LEU A 702 -17.55 -2.34 18.80
C LEU A 702 -17.05 -3.64 19.41
N LYS A 703 -15.73 -3.75 19.56
CA LYS A 703 -15.09 -4.78 20.39
C LYS A 703 -14.06 -4.12 21.29
N GLY A 704 -14.32 -4.12 22.60
CA GLY A 704 -13.64 -3.21 23.52
C GLY A 704 -13.72 -1.76 23.03
N SER A 705 -12.59 -1.06 22.97
CA SER A 705 -12.53 0.33 22.52
C SER A 705 -12.49 0.51 20.99
N GLU A 706 -12.32 -0.56 20.22
CA GLU A 706 -12.16 -0.52 18.78
C GLU A 706 -13.50 -0.54 18.04
N ALA A 707 -13.66 0.31 17.04
CA ALA A 707 -14.80 0.32 16.14
C ALA A 707 -14.47 -0.40 14.83
N GLY A 708 -15.43 -1.19 14.35
CA GLY A 708 -15.38 -1.77 13.02
C GLY A 708 -15.54 -0.72 11.91
N HIS A 709 -15.70 -1.20 10.68
CA HIS A 709 -16.09 -0.39 9.54
C HIS A 709 -17.54 0.05 9.67
N TYR A 710 -17.75 1.34 9.46
CA TYR A 710 -19.07 1.90 9.35
C TYR A 710 -19.73 1.49 8.04
N GLY A 711 -20.99 1.08 8.12
CA GLY A 711 -21.80 0.75 6.94
C GLY A 711 -22.14 1.95 6.06
N GLY A 712 -23.01 1.71 5.09
CA GLY A 712 -23.61 2.78 4.28
C GLY A 712 -24.43 3.76 5.13
N ALA A 713 -24.74 4.93 4.56
CA ALA A 713 -25.47 5.97 5.27
C ALA A 713 -26.98 5.74 5.19
N GLY A 714 -27.63 5.67 6.36
CA GLY A 714 -29.07 5.91 6.48
C GLY A 714 -29.32 7.42 6.50
N VAL A 715 -30.37 7.88 5.84
CA VAL A 715 -30.61 9.31 5.62
C VAL A 715 -31.92 9.72 6.28
N TRP A 716 -31.85 10.66 7.22
CA TRP A 716 -33.02 11.35 7.74
C TRP A 716 -33.17 12.70 7.04
N LEU A 717 -34.03 12.73 6.04
CA LEU A 717 -34.24 13.89 5.16
C LEU A 717 -34.82 15.08 5.93
N ARG A 718 -34.55 16.29 5.44
CA ARG A 718 -35.08 17.56 5.96
C ARG A 718 -36.61 17.60 6.11
N ASP A 719 -37.34 16.80 5.33
CA ASP A 719 -38.81 16.70 5.38
C ASP A 719 -39.33 15.73 6.46
N GLY A 720 -38.44 15.05 7.18
CA GLY A 720 -38.78 14.09 8.23
C GLY A 720 -38.77 12.62 7.78
N ARG A 721 -38.64 12.34 6.48
CA ARG A 721 -38.60 10.95 5.97
C ARG A 721 -37.26 10.28 6.25
N TRP A 722 -37.33 8.98 6.51
CA TRP A 722 -36.15 8.13 6.70
C TRP A 722 -35.92 7.22 5.50
N ILE A 723 -34.65 7.09 5.11
CA ILE A 723 -34.17 6.17 4.08
C ILE A 723 -33.19 5.22 4.75
N ASP A 724 -33.49 3.93 4.70
CA ASP A 724 -32.62 2.88 5.24
C ASP A 724 -31.23 2.91 4.58
N PRO A 725 -30.16 2.59 5.31
CA PRO A 725 -28.84 2.40 4.71
C PRO A 725 -28.89 1.30 3.65
N PRO A 726 -28.03 1.37 2.61
CA PRO A 726 -27.97 0.32 1.61
C PRO A 726 -27.67 -1.02 2.30
N PRO A 727 -28.30 -2.12 1.83
CA PRO A 727 -28.10 -3.43 2.43
C PRO A 727 -26.63 -3.82 2.34
N GLN A 728 -26.19 -4.67 3.28
CA GLN A 728 -24.85 -5.25 3.24
C GLN A 728 -24.62 -5.92 1.88
N GLN A 729 -23.89 -5.24 0.99
CA GLN A 729 -23.33 -5.90 -0.18
C GLN A 729 -22.33 -6.91 0.36
N LYS A 730 -22.62 -8.21 0.16
CA LYS A 730 -21.61 -9.25 0.31
C LYS A 730 -20.43 -8.82 -0.56
N ARG A 731 -19.33 -8.35 0.05
CA ARG A 731 -18.11 -8.04 -0.70
C ARG A 731 -17.74 -9.34 -1.40
N GLY A 732 -17.89 -9.35 -2.72
CA GLY A 732 -17.87 -10.57 -3.52
C GLY A 732 -16.65 -11.41 -3.20
N SER A 733 -16.89 -12.66 -2.79
CA SER A 733 -15.91 -13.72 -2.61
C SER A 733 -15.00 -13.89 -3.81
#